data_AF-A0A0P1AML6-F1
#
_entry.id   AF-A0A0P1AML6-F1
#
_cell.length_a   1.000
_cell.length_b   1.000
_cell.length_c   1.000
_cell.angle_alpha   90.00
_cell.angle_beta   90.00
_cell.angle_gamma   90.00
#
_symmetry.space_group_name_H-M   'P 1'
#
loop_
_entity.id
_entity.type
_entity.pdbx_description
1 polymer ?
#
loop_
_entity_poly.entity_id
_entity_poly.type
_entity_poly.pdbx_seq_one_letter_code
_entity_poly.pdbx_strand_id
1 'polypeptide(L)'
;MARKWFQLVDENGKDLTSAAAVVLDIENEETLLKAVKEMYKDSYLAGIAASALTVFDTKGVASPWSSSSVSKSGEDEDNAIIVQVPPRAAVLEPNLLQIILPHILANAPTTLTERDNTFKEQLCEYYGCFRRKKAWVRCMLLDVAFPRSLVLASHLFRRNNEYLSLAMMQISDIDNEKNGLLLFKPIKYALDHFQISFIRDDSDVFRLKLFDYSINDTRIIDLKDRKGNDVLTKKQRGVLLNSVPPAGVARAPGRVNLIGEHVDYEGYSVLPMAIDQSIHVAFNVVKSSSRHPEMMVIRIMNAEPQYEPVLSSLDGQKFEEVGSTWAKYVLCGVLGLRDAWPDYFNDKVKELQMLVDGSIPAGCGLSSSSALVVASALATSCALQIPMTRLELAELCTRAEQRVGTMGGGMDQAVACLAQRGVALHLNFLTLPARSEPVVVPSANAGVTFVVANSLVVAKKAVDAAKRYNKRVVECALASKIIAKKAGLDDWSEMTRLVDVQLALKIFDGEQSFNELKALALTFCPLEENTIAEIEGELEGPVLNFFIGSAMEAAIMAVLASNSKFKLHQRALHVWGEAERVKHFKKICASIADETPLNCVALSKQLQNLGEIMTASHKSCQNLYECSCPELNDLVDVALSAGALGARLTGAGWGGCIVALVRKAEVINFTNALQSSYYMGREISSLDASKTIFETNPAPGANVFILK
;
A
#
# COMPACT_ATOMS: atom_id res chain seq x y z
N MET A 1 -7.02 -21.82 34.66
CA MET A 1 -6.28 -22.67 35.63
C MET A 1 -5.80 -24.02 35.02
N ALA A 2 -6.11 -24.35 33.76
CA ALA A 2 -6.03 -25.70 33.20
C ALA A 2 -4.64 -26.22 32.73
N ARG A 3 -3.53 -25.85 33.40
CA ARG A 3 -2.17 -26.32 33.04
C ARG A 3 -1.56 -27.36 34.01
N LYS A 4 -2.35 -27.89 34.94
CA LYS A 4 -1.85 -28.67 36.10
C LYS A 4 -2.39 -30.10 36.25
N TRP A 5 -3.33 -30.54 35.42
CA TRP A 5 -4.15 -31.73 35.73
C TRP A 5 -4.04 -32.89 34.73
N PHE A 6 -3.65 -32.66 33.48
CA PHE A 6 -3.51 -33.71 32.47
C PHE A 6 -2.27 -33.51 31.57
N GLN A 7 -1.66 -34.62 31.15
CA GLN A 7 -0.52 -34.68 30.22
C GLN A 7 -0.95 -35.52 29.02
N LEU A 8 -0.97 -34.92 27.82
CA LEU A 8 -1.29 -35.62 26.58
C LEU A 8 -0.05 -36.36 26.08
N VAL A 9 -0.18 -37.66 25.83
CA VAL A 9 0.87 -38.51 25.27
C VAL A 9 0.38 -39.20 24.01
N ASP A 10 1.28 -39.51 23.08
CA ASP A 10 0.96 -40.36 21.93
C ASP A 10 0.79 -41.84 22.32
N GLU A 11 0.41 -42.68 21.35
CA GLU A 11 0.25 -44.14 21.51
C GLU A 11 1.52 -44.86 22.00
N ASN A 12 2.69 -44.21 21.94
CA ASN A 12 3.98 -44.71 22.41
C ASN A 12 4.40 -44.07 23.75
N GLY A 13 3.52 -43.30 24.40
CA GLY A 13 3.77 -42.66 25.69
C GLY A 13 4.59 -41.37 25.64
N LYS A 14 4.79 -40.78 24.45
CA LYS A 14 5.59 -39.55 24.28
C LYS A 14 4.73 -38.30 24.45
N ASP A 15 5.17 -37.38 25.31
CA ASP A 15 4.49 -36.12 25.59
C ASP A 15 4.26 -35.26 24.33
N LEU A 16 3.00 -34.89 24.10
CA LEU A 16 2.51 -34.06 22.99
C LEU A 16 2.21 -32.61 23.41
N THR A 17 2.41 -32.23 24.68
CA THR A 17 2.08 -30.90 25.20
C THR A 17 3.06 -29.82 24.71
N SER A 18 2.85 -29.36 23.48
CA SER A 18 3.51 -28.14 22.99
C SER A 18 3.00 -26.90 23.73
N ALA A 19 3.82 -25.84 23.80
CA ALA A 19 3.48 -24.61 24.52
C ALA A 19 2.22 -23.88 23.99
N ALA A 20 1.72 -24.25 22.82
CA ALA A 20 0.56 -23.67 22.14
C ALA A 20 -0.77 -24.42 22.40
N ALA A 21 -0.74 -25.64 22.96
CA ALA A 21 -1.96 -26.36 23.31
C ALA A 21 -2.54 -25.83 24.64
N VAL A 22 -3.86 -25.61 24.67
CA VAL A 22 -4.61 -25.30 25.90
C VAL A 22 -5.78 -26.27 25.97
N VAL A 23 -5.73 -27.21 26.91
CA VAL A 23 -6.90 -28.00 27.28
C VAL A 23 -7.82 -27.07 28.06
N LEU A 24 -9.06 -26.92 27.58
CA LEU A 24 -10.11 -26.20 28.28
C LEU A 24 -11.20 -27.21 28.60
N ASP A 25 -11.62 -27.23 29.86
CA ASP A 25 -12.87 -27.90 30.24
C ASP A 25 -14.01 -26.94 29.86
N ILE A 26 -14.91 -27.38 28.99
CA ILE A 26 -15.89 -26.50 28.33
C ILE A 26 -17.30 -27.02 28.62
N GLU A 27 -17.89 -26.53 29.70
CA GLU A 27 -19.29 -26.84 30.07
C GLU A 27 -20.30 -26.28 29.04
N ASN A 28 -19.97 -25.17 28.35
CA ASN A 28 -20.79 -24.64 27.24
C ASN A 28 -20.03 -23.76 26.22
N GLU A 29 -20.63 -23.59 25.05
CA GLU A 29 -20.13 -22.80 23.91
C GLU A 29 -19.88 -21.31 24.25
N GLU A 30 -20.75 -20.72 25.06
CA GLU A 30 -20.69 -19.29 25.43
C GLU A 30 -19.41 -18.97 26.23
N THR A 31 -18.97 -19.92 27.07
CA THR A 31 -17.73 -19.82 27.86
C THR A 31 -16.48 -19.92 26.99
N LEU A 32 -16.46 -20.82 25.99
CA LEU A 32 -15.38 -20.90 25.00
C LEU A 32 -15.27 -19.58 24.20
N LEU A 33 -16.40 -19.07 23.70
CA LEU A 33 -16.43 -17.84 22.90
C LEU A 33 -15.93 -16.62 23.71
N LYS A 34 -16.23 -16.57 25.01
CA LYS A 34 -15.71 -15.56 25.93
C LYS A 34 -14.19 -15.68 26.13
N ALA A 35 -13.67 -16.89 26.36
CA ALA A 35 -12.24 -17.13 26.53
C ALA A 35 -11.42 -16.76 25.27
N VAL A 36 -11.93 -17.10 24.08
CA VAL A 36 -11.30 -16.69 22.80
C VAL A 36 -11.31 -15.17 22.65
N LYS A 37 -12.43 -14.49 22.94
CA LYS A 37 -12.51 -13.01 22.90
C LYS A 37 -11.53 -12.34 23.87
N GLU A 38 -11.43 -12.82 25.11
CA GLU A 38 -10.48 -12.31 26.11
C GLU A 38 -9.01 -12.52 25.70
N MET A 39 -8.69 -13.65 25.03
CA MET A 39 -7.34 -13.99 24.60
C MET A 39 -6.88 -13.19 23.37
N TYR A 40 -7.76 -12.94 22.40
CA TYR A 40 -7.41 -12.23 21.16
C TYR A 40 -7.56 -10.71 21.25
N LYS A 41 -8.40 -10.17 22.16
CA LYS A 41 -8.72 -8.73 22.31
C LYS A 41 -9.25 -8.03 21.05
N ASP A 42 -9.60 -8.80 20.02
CA ASP A 42 -10.11 -8.36 18.72
C ASP A 42 -11.19 -9.37 18.29
N SER A 43 -12.41 -8.87 18.10
CA SER A 43 -13.60 -9.69 17.80
C SER A 43 -13.53 -10.40 16.44
N TYR A 44 -12.81 -9.81 15.48
CA TYR A 44 -12.70 -10.33 14.12
C TYR A 44 -11.63 -11.42 14.04
N LEU A 45 -10.47 -11.18 14.67
CA LEU A 45 -9.44 -12.21 14.83
C LEU A 45 -9.94 -13.38 15.70
N ALA A 46 -10.78 -13.11 16.71
CA ALA A 46 -11.46 -14.17 17.46
C ALA A 46 -12.39 -15.02 16.57
N GLY A 47 -13.12 -14.41 15.63
CA GLY A 47 -13.97 -15.13 14.67
C GLY A 47 -13.19 -16.00 13.69
N ILE A 48 -12.09 -15.47 13.12
CA ILE A 48 -11.19 -16.24 12.25
C ILE A 48 -10.52 -17.38 13.04
N ALA A 49 -10.02 -17.10 14.25
CA ALA A 49 -9.42 -18.12 15.10
C ALA A 49 -10.43 -19.23 15.46
N ALA A 50 -11.69 -18.87 15.78
CA ALA A 50 -12.77 -19.82 16.04
C ALA A 50 -13.04 -20.72 14.82
N SER A 51 -13.12 -20.16 13.61
CA SER A 51 -13.32 -20.92 12.36
C SER A 51 -12.17 -21.88 12.01
N ALA A 52 -11.01 -21.72 12.63
CA ALA A 52 -9.83 -22.57 12.46
C ALA A 52 -9.57 -23.51 13.67
N LEU A 53 -10.49 -23.58 14.64
CA LEU A 53 -10.39 -24.54 15.74
C LEU A 53 -10.72 -25.95 15.24
N THR A 54 -9.82 -26.88 15.54
CA THR A 54 -10.11 -28.32 15.45
C THR A 54 -10.57 -28.80 16.83
N VAL A 55 -11.74 -29.43 16.86
CA VAL A 55 -12.33 -30.06 18.05
C VAL A 55 -12.04 -31.55 17.97
N PHE A 56 -11.46 -32.11 19.03
CA PHE A 56 -11.30 -33.55 19.21
C PHE A 56 -12.29 -34.05 20.27
N ASP A 57 -12.97 -35.16 19.99
CA ASP A 57 -13.72 -35.92 20.99
C ASP A 57 -12.80 -36.86 21.79
N THR A 58 -13.34 -37.50 22.84
CA THR A 58 -12.61 -38.49 23.66
C THR A 58 -12.27 -39.79 22.92
N LYS A 59 -12.65 -39.92 21.65
CA LYS A 59 -12.26 -41.01 20.74
C LYS A 59 -11.20 -40.60 19.72
N GLY A 60 -10.69 -39.37 19.80
CA GLY A 60 -9.62 -38.84 18.96
C GLY A 60 -10.05 -38.42 17.55
N VAL A 61 -11.35 -38.31 17.27
CA VAL A 61 -11.84 -37.91 15.95
C VAL A 61 -11.75 -36.39 15.80
N ALA A 62 -10.87 -35.94 14.88
CA ALA A 62 -10.73 -34.53 14.54
C ALA A 62 -11.88 -34.06 13.63
N SER A 63 -12.62 -33.03 14.05
CA SER A 63 -13.63 -32.37 13.23
C SER A 63 -13.35 -30.86 13.09
N PRO A 64 -13.54 -30.25 11.89
CA PRO A 64 -13.56 -28.80 11.75
C PRO A 64 -14.74 -28.22 12.53
N TRP A 65 -14.52 -27.12 13.25
CA TRP A 65 -15.60 -26.48 14.01
C TRP A 65 -16.73 -25.97 13.10
N SER A 66 -17.92 -26.57 13.21
CA SER A 66 -19.17 -26.03 12.68
C SER A 66 -20.14 -25.75 13.81
N SER A 67 -20.99 -24.72 13.66
CA SER A 67 -22.04 -24.37 14.63
C SER A 67 -23.14 -25.44 14.80
N SER A 68 -22.98 -26.59 14.16
CA SER A 68 -23.90 -27.72 14.16
C SER A 68 -23.31 -29.01 14.75
N SER A 69 -22.03 -29.05 15.11
CA SER A 69 -21.31 -30.31 15.41
C SER A 69 -21.38 -30.79 16.87
N VAL A 70 -21.94 -30.01 17.81
CA VAL A 70 -22.07 -30.41 19.22
C VAL A 70 -23.45 -31.03 19.47
N SER A 71 -23.64 -32.30 19.06
CA SER A 71 -24.81 -33.07 19.46
C SER A 71 -24.66 -33.52 20.92
N LYS A 72 -25.57 -33.08 21.81
CA LYS A 72 -25.67 -33.67 23.16
C LYS A 72 -26.00 -35.16 23.05
N SER A 73 -25.03 -36.02 23.35
CA SER A 73 -25.21 -37.46 23.48
C SER A 73 -24.28 -38.02 24.55
N GLY A 74 -24.87 -38.58 25.62
CA GLY A 74 -24.15 -39.17 26.76
C GLY A 74 -24.36 -38.38 28.04
N GLU A 75 -24.89 -39.05 29.07
CA GLU A 75 -24.96 -38.57 30.46
C GLU A 75 -23.72 -39.03 31.28
N ASP A 76 -22.59 -39.28 30.61
CA ASP A 76 -21.33 -39.73 31.22
C ASP A 76 -20.32 -38.59 31.35
N GLU A 77 -19.63 -38.52 32.50
CA GLU A 77 -18.85 -37.36 32.98
C GLU A 77 -17.51 -37.10 32.25
N ASP A 78 -17.13 -37.89 31.24
CA ASP A 78 -15.82 -37.82 30.56
C ASP A 78 -15.89 -37.18 29.15
N ASN A 79 -16.12 -35.87 29.07
CA ASN A 79 -16.15 -35.10 27.79
C ASN A 79 -15.16 -33.92 27.77
N ALA A 80 -13.86 -34.21 27.87
CA ALA A 80 -12.80 -33.22 27.72
C ALA A 80 -12.61 -32.80 26.24
N ILE A 81 -13.07 -31.59 25.89
CA ILE A 81 -12.88 -31.02 24.54
C ILE A 81 -11.46 -30.47 24.39
N ILE A 82 -10.65 -31.10 23.54
CA ILE A 82 -9.31 -30.59 23.21
C ILE A 82 -9.44 -29.61 22.04
N VAL A 83 -9.04 -28.36 22.27
CA VAL A 83 -9.05 -27.28 21.28
C VAL A 83 -7.63 -27.03 20.78
N GLN A 84 -7.33 -27.45 19.56
CA GLN A 84 -6.05 -27.08 18.92
C GLN A 84 -6.17 -25.68 18.32
N VAL A 85 -5.65 -24.69 19.05
CA VAL A 85 -5.48 -23.33 18.53
C VAL A 85 -4.32 -23.34 17.52
N PRO A 86 -4.53 -22.91 16.26
CA PRO A 86 -3.42 -22.78 15.31
C PRO A 86 -2.32 -21.89 15.92
N PRO A 87 -1.03 -22.24 15.76
CA PRO A 87 0.04 -21.35 16.17
C PRO A 87 -0.18 -20.00 15.50
N ARG A 88 0.06 -18.92 16.24
CA ARG A 88 -0.16 -17.55 15.79
C ARG A 88 0.64 -17.32 14.51
N ALA A 89 -0.01 -17.55 13.37
CA ALA A 89 0.37 -16.98 12.10
C ALA A 89 0.28 -15.48 12.31
N ALA A 90 1.41 -14.89 12.71
CA ALA A 90 1.68 -13.55 12.28
C ALA A 90 1.55 -13.61 10.77
N VAL A 91 0.47 -13.04 10.24
CA VAL A 91 0.47 -12.49 8.89
C VAL A 91 1.43 -11.30 8.95
N LEU A 92 2.72 -11.64 9.11
CA LEU A 92 3.82 -10.87 8.57
C LEU A 92 3.44 -10.68 7.12
N GLU A 93 3.35 -9.42 6.69
CA GLU A 93 3.21 -9.14 5.28
C GLU A 93 4.33 -9.90 4.56
N PRO A 94 3.99 -10.78 3.58
CA PRO A 94 5.02 -11.49 2.86
C PRO A 94 5.97 -10.44 2.28
N ASN A 95 7.26 -10.72 2.42
CA ASN A 95 8.38 -9.96 1.83
C ASN A 95 9.05 -8.83 2.62
N LEU A 96 8.75 -8.56 3.91
CA LEU A 96 9.64 -7.66 4.67
C LEU A 96 11.11 -8.16 4.62
N LEU A 97 11.32 -9.47 4.78
CA LEU A 97 12.65 -10.08 4.67
C LEU A 97 13.18 -10.13 3.22
N GLN A 98 12.32 -10.31 2.21
CA GLN A 98 12.72 -10.33 0.79
C GLN A 98 13.04 -8.94 0.23
N ILE A 99 12.46 -7.87 0.79
CA ILE A 99 12.81 -6.47 0.48
C ILE A 99 14.15 -6.12 1.15
N ILE A 100 14.37 -6.59 2.38
CA ILE A 100 15.57 -6.28 3.17
C ILE A 100 16.80 -7.10 2.73
N LEU A 101 16.67 -8.37 2.30
CA LEU A 101 17.83 -9.20 1.95
C LEU A 101 18.67 -8.63 0.78
N PRO A 102 18.07 -8.25 -0.37
CA PRO A 102 18.79 -7.59 -1.46
C PRO A 102 19.40 -6.26 -1.01
N HIS A 103 18.73 -5.53 -0.11
CA HIS A 103 19.25 -4.28 0.45
C HIS A 103 20.49 -4.49 1.31
N ILE A 104 20.50 -5.49 2.20
CA ILE A 104 21.70 -5.88 2.98
C ILE A 104 22.83 -6.33 2.05
N LEU A 105 22.53 -7.04 0.96
CA LEU A 105 23.54 -7.59 0.05
C LEU A 105 24.06 -6.57 -0.98
N ALA A 106 23.26 -5.58 -1.38
CA ALA A 106 23.64 -4.53 -2.32
C ALA A 106 24.23 -3.27 -1.65
N ASN A 107 23.82 -2.97 -0.41
CA ASN A 107 24.40 -1.90 0.42
C ASN A 107 25.34 -2.41 1.51
N ALA A 108 25.61 -3.72 1.58
CA ALA A 108 26.90 -4.17 2.12
C ALA A 108 27.97 -3.38 1.36
N PRO A 109 28.87 -2.65 2.06
CA PRO A 109 29.77 -1.75 1.38
C PRO A 109 30.57 -2.53 0.36
N THR A 110 30.42 -2.15 -0.91
CA THR A 110 31.47 -2.37 -1.91
C THR A 110 32.68 -1.58 -1.40
N THR A 111 33.46 -2.24 -0.55
CA THR A 111 34.70 -1.69 -0.05
C THR A 111 35.67 -1.60 -1.23
N LEU A 112 35.59 -0.48 -1.93
CA LEU A 112 36.78 0.33 -2.17
C LEU A 112 37.46 0.46 -0.80
N THR A 113 38.38 -0.47 -0.52
CA THR A 113 39.13 -0.48 0.73
C THR A 113 40.14 0.66 0.67
N GLU A 114 39.70 1.86 1.02
CA GLU A 114 40.51 2.63 1.95
C GLU A 114 40.88 1.70 3.11
N ARG A 115 42.16 1.70 3.50
CA ARG A 115 42.76 0.63 4.32
C ARG A 115 42.35 0.75 5.79
N ASP A 116 41.06 0.62 6.09
CA ASP A 116 40.59 0.41 7.44
C ASP A 116 40.94 -1.02 7.89
N ASN A 117 42.08 -1.11 8.58
CA ASN A 117 42.51 -2.35 9.22
C ASN A 117 41.53 -2.77 10.33
N THR A 118 40.76 -1.83 10.90
CA THR A 118 39.86 -2.06 12.04
C THR A 118 38.70 -2.98 11.64
N PHE A 119 37.99 -2.66 10.56
CA PHE A 119 36.93 -3.53 10.01
C PHE A 119 37.47 -4.93 9.67
N LYS A 120 38.68 -5.01 9.10
CA LYS A 120 39.31 -6.27 8.71
C LYS A 120 39.72 -7.12 9.91
N GLU A 121 40.18 -6.50 11.01
CA GLU A 121 40.50 -7.21 12.25
C GLU A 121 39.23 -7.67 12.97
N GLN A 122 38.18 -6.85 13.01
CA GLN A 122 36.87 -7.22 13.56
C GLN A 122 36.24 -8.40 12.78
N LEU A 123 36.34 -8.43 11.45
CA LEU A 123 35.86 -9.55 10.64
C LEU A 123 36.68 -10.83 10.87
N CYS A 124 38.00 -10.71 11.05
CA CYS A 124 38.87 -11.85 11.38
C CYS A 124 38.57 -12.40 12.78
N GLU A 125 38.26 -11.55 13.76
CA GLU A 125 37.86 -11.96 15.10
C GLU A 125 36.47 -12.61 15.10
N TYR A 126 35.53 -12.07 14.32
CA TYR A 126 34.16 -12.59 14.14
C TYR A 126 34.13 -14.04 13.60
N TYR A 127 35.01 -14.38 12.66
CA TYR A 127 35.13 -15.72 12.08
C TYR A 127 36.17 -16.63 12.76
N GLY A 128 36.86 -16.17 13.81
CA GLY A 128 37.90 -16.96 14.50
C GLY A 128 39.13 -17.28 13.64
N CYS A 129 39.51 -16.39 12.73
CA CYS A 129 40.55 -16.61 11.73
C CYS A 129 41.95 -16.82 12.36
N PHE A 130 42.50 -18.02 12.21
CA PHE A 130 43.88 -18.33 12.61
C PHE A 130 44.90 -17.54 11.77
N ARG A 131 45.58 -16.54 12.36
CA ARG A 131 46.72 -15.85 11.72
C ARG A 131 47.92 -16.80 11.56
N ARG A 132 48.13 -17.35 10.36
CA ARG A 132 49.50 -17.62 9.86
C ARG A 132 49.97 -16.41 9.05
N LYS A 133 51.25 -16.07 9.17
CA LYS A 133 51.83 -14.76 8.78
C LYS A 133 51.75 -14.38 7.29
N LYS A 134 51.21 -15.23 6.39
CA LYS A 134 50.94 -14.88 4.98
C LYS A 134 49.66 -15.55 4.45
N ALA A 135 48.70 -14.68 4.09
CA ALA A 135 47.67 -14.82 3.05
C ALA A 135 46.40 -15.71 3.23
N TRP A 136 45.26 -15.08 2.90
CA TRP A 136 43.90 -15.59 2.56
C TRP A 136 43.02 -16.29 3.62
N VAL A 137 41.71 -16.03 3.55
CA VAL A 137 40.63 -16.57 4.40
C VAL A 137 39.58 -17.25 3.52
N ARG A 138 38.97 -18.35 3.98
CA ARG A 138 37.79 -19.02 3.39
C ARG A 138 36.87 -19.55 4.50
N CYS A 139 35.55 -19.47 4.34
CA CYS A 139 34.59 -20.10 5.26
C CYS A 139 33.22 -20.38 4.59
N MET A 140 32.65 -21.57 4.82
CA MET A 140 31.24 -21.95 4.50
C MET A 140 30.93 -23.36 5.14
N LEU A 141 29.81 -23.57 5.92
CA LEU A 141 29.23 -24.72 6.74
C LEU A 141 27.98 -25.67 6.33
N LEU A 142 28.09 -27.02 6.10
CA LEU A 142 27.06 -28.14 6.00
C LEU A 142 26.13 -28.39 4.72
N ASP A 143 25.45 -29.55 4.41
CA ASP A 143 25.76 -31.03 4.53
C ASP A 143 24.77 -32.18 3.94
N VAL A 144 24.72 -32.62 2.62
CA VAL A 144 24.26 -33.97 2.04
C VAL A 144 24.77 -34.31 0.57
N ALA A 145 25.05 -35.55 0.11
CA ALA A 145 25.71 -35.83 -1.21
C ALA A 145 24.81 -36.06 -2.50
N PHE A 146 25.38 -35.92 -3.73
CA PHE A 146 24.69 -36.08 -5.06
C PHE A 146 25.49 -36.93 -6.12
N PRO A 147 24.84 -37.51 -7.18
CA PRO A 147 25.47 -38.32 -8.24
C PRO A 147 26.17 -37.55 -9.40
N ARG A 148 27.08 -38.26 -10.10
CA ARG A 148 28.01 -37.69 -11.11
C ARG A 148 27.42 -37.22 -12.45
N SER A 149 26.18 -37.55 -12.80
CA SER A 149 25.64 -37.36 -14.16
C SER A 149 25.10 -35.95 -14.48
N LEU A 150 25.04 -35.05 -13.49
CA LEU A 150 24.32 -33.76 -13.58
C LEU A 150 25.21 -32.50 -13.64
N VAL A 151 26.51 -32.63 -13.97
CA VAL A 151 27.45 -31.49 -13.96
C VAL A 151 28.28 -31.37 -15.24
N LEU A 152 27.89 -30.43 -16.10
CA LEU A 152 28.64 -29.89 -17.24
C LEU A 152 28.24 -28.41 -17.41
N ALA A 153 29.08 -27.38 -17.49
CA ALA A 153 30.40 -27.07 -16.93
C ALA A 153 30.79 -25.67 -17.47
N SER A 154 30.78 -24.63 -16.61
CA SER A 154 31.37 -23.31 -16.95
C SER A 154 32.09 -22.61 -15.78
N HIS A 155 32.33 -23.34 -14.68
CA HIS A 155 33.13 -22.88 -13.53
C HIS A 155 34.25 -23.87 -13.14
N LEU A 156 34.95 -24.40 -14.16
CA LEU A 156 36.06 -25.34 -13.99
C LEU A 156 37.30 -24.94 -14.82
N PHE A 157 37.89 -23.78 -14.53
CA PHE A 157 39.32 -23.58 -14.80
C PHE A 157 40.16 -24.31 -13.74
N ARG A 158 40.20 -25.64 -13.87
CA ARG A 158 41.22 -26.50 -13.28
C ARG A 158 41.42 -27.73 -14.14
N ARG A 159 42.49 -27.76 -14.95
CA ARG A 159 43.22 -29.00 -15.19
C ARG A 159 44.65 -28.79 -15.73
N ASN A 160 45.56 -29.52 -15.10
CA ASN A 160 46.91 -29.92 -15.50
C ASN A 160 48.05 -28.86 -15.48
N ASN A 161 49.18 -29.33 -14.93
CA ASN A 161 50.52 -28.73 -14.82
C ASN A 161 50.69 -27.50 -13.89
N GLU A 162 51.16 -27.78 -12.66
CA GLU A 162 51.56 -26.79 -11.63
C GLU A 162 52.66 -25.81 -12.07
N TYR A 163 53.44 -26.14 -13.11
CA TYR A 163 54.55 -25.30 -13.57
C TYR A 163 54.08 -23.97 -14.20
N LEU A 164 52.94 -23.96 -14.90
CA LEU A 164 52.44 -22.74 -15.56
C LEU A 164 51.73 -21.77 -14.61
N SER A 165 51.14 -22.26 -13.50
CA SER A 165 50.55 -21.38 -12.48
C SER A 165 51.60 -20.53 -11.74
N LEU A 166 52.83 -21.01 -11.61
CA LEU A 166 53.94 -20.24 -11.04
C LEU A 166 54.42 -19.12 -11.98
N ALA A 167 54.39 -19.35 -13.30
CA ALA A 167 54.72 -18.33 -14.30
C ALA A 167 53.63 -17.25 -14.40
N MET A 168 52.35 -17.63 -14.44
CA MET A 168 51.25 -16.66 -14.58
C MET A 168 50.94 -15.86 -13.32
N MET A 169 51.40 -16.29 -12.14
CA MET A 169 51.41 -15.46 -10.92
C MET A 169 52.45 -14.32 -10.94
N GLN A 170 53.26 -14.19 -12.01
CA GLN A 170 54.14 -13.02 -12.23
C GLN A 170 53.53 -11.93 -13.12
N ILE A 171 52.26 -12.04 -13.54
CA ILE A 171 51.58 -10.96 -14.26
C ILE A 171 51.20 -9.86 -13.26
N SER A 172 52.05 -8.85 -13.17
CA SER A 172 51.78 -7.59 -12.47
C SER A 172 50.78 -6.75 -13.25
N ASP A 173 49.49 -7.00 -13.03
CA ASP A 173 48.44 -5.99 -12.85
C ASP A 173 47.06 -6.67 -12.86
N ILE A 174 46.49 -6.84 -11.66
CA ILE A 174 45.07 -7.22 -11.51
C ILE A 174 44.16 -5.99 -11.66
N ASP A 175 44.75 -4.79 -11.66
CA ASP A 175 44.08 -3.49 -11.76
C ASP A 175 43.90 -3.02 -13.21
N ASN A 176 44.20 -3.86 -14.22
CA ASN A 176 43.99 -3.54 -15.63
C ASN A 176 42.56 -3.90 -16.08
N GLU A 177 41.74 -2.87 -16.28
CA GLU A 177 40.32 -2.93 -16.63
C GLU A 177 39.98 -3.78 -17.88
N LYS A 178 40.95 -4.06 -18.76
CA LYS A 178 40.74 -4.91 -19.95
C LYS A 178 40.62 -6.41 -19.66
N ASN A 179 40.96 -6.87 -18.44
CA ASN A 179 41.07 -8.31 -18.13
C ASN A 179 39.88 -8.93 -17.37
N GLY A 180 38.69 -8.32 -17.49
CA GLY A 180 37.42 -9.07 -17.40
C GLY A 180 36.52 -8.78 -16.20
N LEU A 181 35.55 -7.88 -16.37
CA LEU A 181 34.33 -7.87 -15.55
C LEU A 181 33.48 -9.11 -15.83
N LEU A 182 33.04 -9.80 -14.77
CA LEU A 182 31.99 -10.82 -14.83
C LEU A 182 30.64 -10.20 -14.41
N LEU A 183 29.86 -9.82 -15.42
CA LEU A 183 28.45 -9.41 -15.29
C LEU A 183 27.55 -10.62 -15.02
N PHE A 184 26.66 -10.50 -14.03
CA PHE A 184 25.60 -11.49 -13.78
C PHE A 184 24.28 -11.09 -14.46
N LYS A 185 23.53 -12.08 -14.95
CA LYS A 185 22.15 -11.93 -15.46
C LYS A 185 21.22 -12.94 -14.76
N PRO A 186 19.94 -12.62 -14.46
CA PRO A 186 19.22 -13.30 -13.38
C PRO A 186 18.65 -14.69 -13.70
N ILE A 187 18.44 -15.45 -12.62
CA ILE A 187 17.80 -16.78 -12.57
C ILE A 187 16.28 -16.61 -12.75
N LYS A 188 15.81 -16.27 -13.95
CA LYS A 188 14.37 -16.13 -14.27
C LYS A 188 13.67 -17.49 -14.55
N TYR A 189 14.42 -18.60 -14.61
CA TYR A 189 13.90 -19.89 -15.10
C TYR A 189 14.28 -21.11 -14.24
N ALA A 190 14.66 -20.94 -12.97
CA ALA A 190 14.96 -22.05 -12.06
C ALA A 190 13.95 -22.15 -10.88
N LEU A 191 12.69 -22.44 -11.24
CA LEU A 191 11.76 -23.28 -10.49
C LEU A 191 11.67 -23.07 -8.96
N ASP A 192 10.95 -22.02 -8.56
CA ASP A 192 10.02 -21.80 -7.41
C ASP A 192 10.18 -22.46 -6.02
N HIS A 193 10.95 -23.54 -5.79
CA HIS A 193 10.84 -24.32 -4.54
C HIS A 193 12.14 -24.70 -3.80
N PHE A 194 13.33 -24.30 -4.25
CA PHE A 194 14.57 -24.56 -3.49
C PHE A 194 15.60 -23.43 -3.51
N GLN A 195 16.18 -23.12 -2.35
CA GLN A 195 17.43 -22.37 -2.22
C GLN A 195 18.56 -23.34 -1.84
N ILE A 196 19.68 -23.28 -2.55
CA ILE A 196 20.78 -24.28 -2.50
C ILE A 196 22.09 -23.63 -2.07
N SER A 197 22.92 -24.33 -1.29
CA SER A 197 24.31 -23.95 -1.00
C SER A 197 25.21 -25.17 -0.72
N PHE A 198 26.52 -25.02 -0.95
CA PHE A 198 27.49 -26.14 -1.02
C PHE A 198 28.74 -25.90 -0.19
N ILE A 199 29.08 -26.89 0.63
CA ILE A 199 30.10 -26.81 1.67
C ILE A 199 30.93 -28.13 1.76
N ARG A 200 32.16 -28.05 2.32
CA ARG A 200 33.10 -29.15 2.57
C ARG A 200 33.47 -29.27 4.06
N ASP A 201 33.38 -30.47 4.63
CA ASP A 201 33.90 -30.82 5.97
C ASP A 201 35.23 -31.61 5.90
N ASP A 202 35.75 -31.94 7.08
CA ASP A 202 37.05 -32.58 7.33
C ASP A 202 37.16 -34.03 6.80
N SER A 203 36.05 -34.64 6.34
CA SER A 203 36.00 -36.01 5.81
C SER A 203 36.26 -36.12 4.30
N ASP A 204 36.61 -35.01 3.65
CA ASP A 204 36.95 -34.89 2.22
C ASP A 204 35.83 -35.27 1.23
N VAL A 205 34.57 -35.23 1.68
CA VAL A 205 33.35 -35.44 0.88
C VAL A 205 32.54 -34.15 0.78
N PHE A 206 32.00 -33.85 -0.41
CA PHE A 206 31.13 -32.70 -0.65
C PHE A 206 29.67 -33.01 -0.29
N ARG A 207 29.02 -32.06 0.40
CA ARG A 207 27.70 -32.27 0.98
C ARG A 207 26.83 -30.95 0.91
N LEU A 208 25.74 -30.99 0.12
CA LEU A 208 24.60 -30.06 -0.10
C LEU A 208 23.52 -30.10 1.00
N LYS A 209 23.16 -28.95 1.58
CA LYS A 209 22.00 -28.87 2.48
C LYS A 209 20.72 -28.45 1.75
N LEU A 210 19.64 -29.21 1.91
CA LEU A 210 18.28 -28.72 1.67
C LEU A 210 17.82 -27.99 2.93
N PHE A 211 17.23 -26.80 2.78
CA PHE A 211 16.58 -26.12 3.89
C PHE A 211 15.29 -26.88 4.26
N ASP A 212 15.07 -27.03 5.56
CA ASP A 212 13.81 -27.55 6.09
C ASP A 212 12.72 -26.50 5.86
N TYR A 213 11.60 -26.88 5.25
CA TYR A 213 10.47 -25.99 5.03
C TYR A 213 9.95 -25.37 6.35
N SER A 214 10.10 -26.08 7.48
CA SER A 214 9.69 -25.60 8.80
C SER A 214 10.49 -24.42 9.36
N ILE A 215 11.59 -24.01 8.70
CA ILE A 215 12.36 -22.80 9.07
C ILE A 215 12.24 -21.66 8.07
N ASN A 216 11.35 -21.76 7.07
CA ASN A 216 10.75 -20.54 6.50
C ASN A 216 10.18 -19.71 7.67
N ASP A 217 10.36 -18.39 7.60
CA ASP A 217 9.96 -17.41 8.62
C ASP A 217 10.68 -17.48 9.98
N THR A 218 11.64 -18.39 10.18
CA THR A 218 12.53 -18.35 11.37
C THR A 218 13.66 -17.33 11.16
N ARG A 219 13.65 -16.24 11.94
CA ARG A 219 14.70 -15.20 11.87
C ARG A 219 16.08 -15.80 12.16
N ILE A 220 17.13 -15.35 11.46
CA ILE A 220 18.52 -15.81 11.68
C ILE A 220 18.95 -15.66 13.15
N ILE A 221 18.50 -14.61 13.83
CA ILE A 221 18.75 -14.39 15.27
C ILE A 221 18.02 -15.38 16.18
N ASP A 222 16.94 -16.02 15.75
CA ASP A 222 16.15 -16.98 16.53
C ASP A 222 16.51 -18.44 16.24
N LEU A 223 17.34 -18.70 15.23
CA LEU A 223 17.76 -20.06 14.86
C LEU A 223 18.33 -20.80 16.07
N LYS A 224 17.81 -22.01 16.27
CA LYS A 224 18.25 -22.96 17.29
C LYS A 224 19.00 -24.13 16.67
N ASP A 225 20.01 -24.63 17.36
CA ASP A 225 20.64 -25.90 17.00
C ASP A 225 19.71 -27.08 17.34
N ARG A 226 20.09 -28.30 16.92
CA ARG A 226 19.33 -29.54 17.22
C ARG A 226 19.24 -29.89 18.72
N LYS A 227 19.86 -29.10 19.60
CA LYS A 227 19.84 -29.22 21.06
C LYS A 227 19.09 -28.06 21.74
N GLY A 228 18.47 -27.15 20.98
CA GLY A 228 17.72 -26.00 21.47
C GLY A 228 18.57 -24.77 21.85
N ASN A 229 19.89 -24.82 21.64
CA ASN A 229 20.79 -23.70 21.91
C ASN A 229 20.69 -22.66 20.80
N ASP A 230 20.94 -21.40 21.14
CA ASP A 230 21.01 -20.33 20.15
C ASP A 230 22.19 -20.54 19.19
N VAL A 231 21.92 -20.53 17.87
CA VAL A 231 22.97 -20.65 16.83
C VAL A 231 23.88 -19.42 16.82
N LEU A 232 23.35 -18.25 17.19
CA LEU A 232 24.11 -17.02 17.38
C LEU A 232 24.26 -16.70 18.87
N THR A 233 25.51 -16.51 19.31
CA THR A 233 25.80 -16.08 20.69
C THR A 233 25.22 -14.69 20.97
N LYS A 234 24.99 -14.38 22.25
CA LYS A 234 24.51 -13.05 22.69
C LYS A 234 25.41 -11.89 22.19
N LYS A 235 26.73 -12.11 22.06
CA LYS A 235 27.69 -11.15 21.49
C LYS A 235 27.47 -10.96 19.98
N GLN A 236 27.33 -12.05 19.21
CA GLN A 236 27.08 -11.99 17.77
C GLN A 236 25.72 -11.37 17.41
N ARG A 237 24.66 -11.69 18.17
CA ARG A 237 23.37 -11.00 18.07
C ARG A 237 23.53 -9.49 18.32
N GLY A 238 24.23 -9.11 19.38
CA GLY A 238 24.48 -7.71 19.70
C GLY A 238 25.27 -6.97 18.59
N VAL A 239 26.20 -7.63 17.91
CA VAL A 239 26.88 -7.05 16.74
C VAL A 239 25.89 -6.88 15.58
N LEU A 240 25.16 -7.93 15.18
CA LEU A 240 24.17 -7.86 14.08
C LEU A 240 23.13 -6.74 14.27
N LEU A 241 22.57 -6.61 15.48
CA LEU A 241 21.58 -5.58 15.80
C LEU A 241 22.16 -4.16 15.87
N ASN A 242 23.47 -4.02 16.14
CA ASN A 242 24.17 -2.72 16.18
C ASN A 242 24.87 -2.36 14.86
N SER A 243 25.06 -3.32 13.95
CA SER A 243 25.68 -3.10 12.62
C SER A 243 24.68 -2.62 11.56
N VAL A 244 23.38 -2.83 11.79
CA VAL A 244 22.31 -2.23 10.99
C VAL A 244 21.92 -0.92 11.68
N PRO A 245 22.22 0.27 11.11
CA PRO A 245 21.67 1.53 11.62
C PRO A 245 20.13 1.44 11.62
N PRO A 246 19.41 2.24 12.45
CA PRO A 246 17.99 2.04 12.72
C PRO A 246 17.14 2.16 11.44
N ALA A 247 16.96 1.03 10.79
CA ALA A 247 16.22 0.89 9.56
C ALA A 247 14.75 0.68 9.91
N GLY A 248 13.90 1.56 9.42
CA GLY A 248 12.46 1.40 9.50
C GLY A 248 11.89 1.11 8.13
N VAL A 249 10.70 0.51 8.11
CA VAL A 249 9.86 0.45 6.91
C VAL A 249 8.59 1.23 7.21
N ALA A 250 8.39 2.36 6.53
CA ALA A 250 7.12 3.05 6.53
C ALA A 250 6.22 2.44 5.45
N ARG A 251 5.00 2.06 5.80
CA ARG A 251 3.97 1.56 4.88
C ARG A 251 2.86 2.59 4.79
N ALA A 252 2.37 2.86 3.59
CA ALA A 252 1.11 3.58 3.37
C ALA A 252 0.25 2.82 2.34
N PRO A 253 -1.03 2.56 2.64
CA PRO A 253 -1.91 1.86 1.71
C PRO A 253 -2.35 2.75 0.54
N GLY A 254 -2.71 2.10 -0.57
CA GLY A 254 -3.56 2.72 -1.58
C GLY A 254 -5.00 2.83 -1.09
N ARG A 255 -5.91 3.27 -1.97
CA ARG A 255 -7.33 3.42 -1.62
C ARG A 255 -8.28 3.25 -2.79
N VAL A 256 -9.49 2.81 -2.48
CA VAL A 256 -10.65 2.96 -3.38
C VAL A 256 -11.58 4.02 -2.81
N ASN A 257 -12.05 4.91 -3.68
CA ASN A 257 -13.16 5.80 -3.37
C ASN A 257 -14.46 5.06 -3.68
N LEU A 258 -15.28 4.76 -2.66
CA LEU A 258 -16.54 4.04 -2.87
C LEU A 258 -17.59 4.97 -3.50
N ILE A 259 -17.59 6.25 -3.11
CA ILE A 259 -18.38 7.31 -3.76
C ILE A 259 -17.89 8.70 -3.33
N GLY A 260 -18.06 9.71 -4.20
CA GLY A 260 -17.55 11.07 -3.97
C GLY A 260 -16.36 11.41 -4.86
N GLU A 261 -16.43 11.13 -6.16
CA GLU A 261 -15.33 11.51 -7.07
C GLU A 261 -15.34 13.02 -7.34
N HIS A 262 -14.16 13.64 -7.42
CA HIS A 262 -14.01 15.03 -7.88
C HIS A 262 -14.79 16.09 -7.08
N VAL A 263 -15.10 15.81 -5.80
CA VAL A 263 -15.75 16.75 -4.88
C VAL A 263 -14.90 17.07 -3.63
N ASP A 264 -13.74 16.44 -3.47
CA ASP A 264 -12.87 16.62 -2.31
C ASP A 264 -12.15 17.98 -2.31
N TYR A 265 -11.62 18.42 -3.46
CA TYR A 265 -11.09 19.78 -3.62
C TYR A 265 -12.18 20.86 -3.61
N GLU A 266 -13.43 20.49 -3.93
CA GLU A 266 -14.59 21.37 -3.80
C GLU A 266 -15.04 21.54 -2.33
N GLY A 267 -14.42 20.84 -1.38
CA GLY A 267 -14.74 20.94 0.06
C GLY A 267 -15.92 20.06 0.52
N TYR A 268 -16.47 19.23 -0.35
CA TYR A 268 -17.54 18.29 0.00
C TYR A 268 -17.01 17.04 0.71
N SER A 269 -17.94 16.22 1.19
CA SER A 269 -17.58 14.93 1.81
C SER A 269 -17.43 13.82 0.76
N VAL A 270 -16.59 12.85 1.06
CA VAL A 270 -16.29 11.66 0.24
C VAL A 270 -16.24 10.40 1.12
N LEU A 271 -16.35 9.21 0.51
CA LEU A 271 -16.41 7.95 1.26
C LEU A 271 -15.43 6.89 0.71
N PRO A 272 -14.10 7.06 0.91
CA PRO A 272 -13.10 6.07 0.55
C PRO A 272 -12.85 5.02 1.66
N MET A 273 -12.15 3.96 1.27
CA MET A 273 -11.47 3.04 2.18
C MET A 273 -10.07 2.72 1.67
N ALA A 274 -9.13 2.49 2.59
CA ALA A 274 -7.81 1.97 2.24
C ALA A 274 -7.90 0.51 1.78
N ILE A 275 -6.99 0.11 0.90
CA ILE A 275 -6.84 -1.28 0.42
C ILE A 275 -5.56 -1.92 0.99
N ASP A 276 -5.44 -3.25 0.93
CA ASP A 276 -4.26 -3.93 1.49
C ASP A 276 -2.98 -3.65 0.68
N GLN A 277 -3.10 -3.44 -0.64
CA GLN A 277 -1.99 -2.99 -1.50
C GLN A 277 -1.45 -1.65 -1.02
N SER A 278 -0.13 -1.55 -0.92
CA SER A 278 0.58 -0.45 -0.26
C SER A 278 1.90 -0.12 -0.93
N ILE A 279 2.43 1.07 -0.62
CA ILE A 279 3.82 1.44 -0.82
C ILE A 279 4.56 1.22 0.49
N HIS A 280 5.75 0.61 0.40
CA HIS A 280 6.69 0.44 1.48
C HIS A 280 7.95 1.25 1.18
N VAL A 281 8.38 2.08 2.13
CA VAL A 281 9.62 2.85 2.07
C VAL A 281 10.51 2.36 3.21
N ALA A 282 11.48 1.51 2.87
CA ALA A 282 12.57 1.19 3.76
C ALA A 282 13.52 2.40 3.83
N PHE A 283 13.81 2.88 5.03
CA PHE A 283 14.59 4.10 5.24
C PHE A 283 15.76 3.89 6.19
N ASN A 284 16.83 4.66 5.97
CA ASN A 284 18.02 4.70 6.80
C ASN A 284 18.63 6.12 6.84
N VAL A 285 19.38 6.44 7.88
CA VAL A 285 20.09 7.72 8.05
C VAL A 285 21.59 7.52 8.25
N VAL A 286 22.39 8.28 7.51
CA VAL A 286 23.85 8.32 7.65
C VAL A 286 24.24 9.64 8.31
N LYS A 287 24.96 9.56 9.44
CA LYS A 287 25.34 10.72 10.27
C LYS A 287 26.68 11.36 9.90
N SER A 288 27.46 10.71 9.03
CA SER A 288 28.76 11.19 8.56
C SER A 288 28.97 10.78 7.11
N SER A 289 29.32 11.73 6.25
CA SER A 289 29.61 11.50 4.83
C SER A 289 30.93 12.16 4.47
N SER A 290 31.90 11.37 4.02
CA SER A 290 33.16 11.88 3.46
C SER A 290 32.99 12.47 2.05
N ARG A 291 31.88 12.15 1.36
CA ARG A 291 31.60 12.63 -0.01
C ARG A 291 30.88 13.97 -0.04
N HIS A 292 30.01 14.21 0.95
CA HIS A 292 29.21 15.43 1.07
C HIS A 292 29.21 15.90 2.54
N PRO A 293 30.33 16.48 3.04
CA PRO A 293 30.42 16.91 4.44
C PRO A 293 29.55 18.14 4.75
N GLU A 294 29.30 19.01 3.76
CA GLU A 294 28.68 20.33 3.92
C GLU A 294 27.19 20.40 3.49
N MET A 295 26.61 19.31 2.98
CA MET A 295 25.20 19.28 2.52
C MET A 295 24.48 18.01 2.95
N MET A 296 23.19 18.12 3.24
CA MET A 296 22.29 16.98 3.42
C MET A 296 21.81 16.48 2.06
N VAL A 297 22.08 15.21 1.75
CA VAL A 297 21.63 14.56 0.50
C VAL A 297 20.56 13.52 0.74
N ILE A 298 19.74 13.26 -0.27
CA ILE A 298 18.79 12.14 -0.28
C ILE A 298 19.12 11.16 -1.42
N ARG A 299 19.19 9.88 -1.08
CA ARG A 299 19.32 8.76 -2.03
C ARG A 299 17.99 8.02 -2.09
N ILE A 300 17.40 7.98 -3.28
CA ILE A 300 16.10 7.35 -3.55
C ILE A 300 16.34 6.20 -4.53
N MET A 301 15.96 4.99 -4.14
CA MET A 301 16.08 3.76 -4.93
C MET A 301 14.71 3.07 -5.00
N ASN A 302 14.52 2.21 -6.00
CA ASN A 302 13.32 1.39 -6.14
C ASN A 302 13.69 -0.09 -6.23
N ALA A 303 12.81 -0.97 -5.76
CA ALA A 303 12.95 -2.42 -5.93
C ALA A 303 12.73 -2.85 -7.40
N GLU A 304 11.85 -2.16 -8.12
CA GLU A 304 11.54 -2.43 -9.52
C GLU A 304 12.52 -1.70 -10.46
N PRO A 305 13.32 -2.41 -11.29
CA PRO A 305 14.40 -1.81 -12.10
C PRO A 305 13.98 -0.75 -13.11
N GLN A 306 12.69 -0.64 -13.43
CA GLN A 306 12.14 0.37 -14.34
C GLN A 306 12.12 1.79 -13.76
N TYR A 307 12.35 1.94 -12.46
CA TYR A 307 12.35 3.21 -11.74
C TYR A 307 13.77 3.62 -11.37
N GLU A 308 14.40 4.40 -12.26
CA GLU A 308 15.78 4.86 -12.11
C GLU A 308 16.04 5.54 -10.75
N PRO A 309 17.18 5.22 -10.09
CA PRO A 309 17.53 5.79 -8.79
C PRO A 309 17.93 7.27 -8.90
N VAL A 310 17.76 8.00 -7.80
CA VAL A 310 18.05 9.44 -7.70
C VAL A 310 18.96 9.72 -6.52
N LEU A 311 19.95 10.58 -6.74
CA LEU A 311 20.69 11.28 -5.70
C LEU A 311 20.41 12.78 -5.87
N SER A 312 19.96 13.44 -4.81
CA SER A 312 19.53 14.85 -4.84
C SER A 312 20.06 15.56 -3.60
N SER A 313 20.38 16.86 -3.72
CA SER A 313 20.61 17.69 -2.54
C SER A 313 19.27 18.08 -1.93
N LEU A 314 19.15 18.07 -0.60
CA LEU A 314 18.02 18.71 0.10
C LEU A 314 18.29 20.20 0.33
N ASP A 315 19.55 20.62 0.20
CA ASP A 315 20.00 21.99 0.27
C ASP A 315 20.12 22.58 -1.15
N GLY A 316 19.30 23.58 -1.46
CA GLY A 316 19.44 24.44 -2.65
C GLY A 316 19.01 23.90 -4.02
N GLN A 317 18.79 22.60 -4.21
CA GLN A 317 18.33 22.06 -5.50
C GLN A 317 16.86 22.42 -5.77
N LYS A 318 16.54 22.83 -7.00
CA LYS A 318 15.15 23.14 -7.39
C LYS A 318 14.38 21.87 -7.73
N PHE A 319 13.09 21.84 -7.37
CA PHE A 319 12.22 20.66 -7.56
C PHE A 319 12.01 20.32 -9.04
N GLU A 320 12.06 21.33 -9.91
CA GLU A 320 11.93 21.22 -11.36
C GLU A 320 13.09 20.42 -11.97
N GLU A 321 14.31 20.62 -11.46
CA GLU A 321 15.58 20.07 -11.97
C GLU A 321 15.74 18.55 -11.75
N VAL A 322 14.87 17.94 -10.94
CA VAL A 322 14.87 16.49 -10.69
C VAL A 322 14.30 15.76 -11.92
N GLY A 323 15.16 15.11 -12.71
CA GLY A 323 14.74 14.47 -13.97
C GLY A 323 13.78 13.28 -13.82
N SER A 324 13.81 12.57 -12.69
CA SER A 324 12.98 11.37 -12.48
C SER A 324 11.59 11.72 -11.92
N THR A 325 10.55 11.50 -12.74
CA THR A 325 9.17 11.89 -12.41
C THR A 325 8.56 11.12 -11.23
N TRP A 326 9.01 9.89 -10.95
CA TRP A 326 8.52 9.10 -9.82
C TRP A 326 9.12 9.58 -8.49
N ALA A 327 10.42 9.92 -8.49
CA ALA A 327 11.13 10.41 -7.30
C ALA A 327 10.61 11.79 -6.84
N LYS A 328 9.97 12.59 -7.71
CA LYS A 328 9.30 13.83 -7.33
C LYS A 328 8.23 13.62 -6.25
N TYR A 329 7.51 12.48 -6.25
CA TYR A 329 6.53 12.18 -5.19
C TYR A 329 7.19 11.84 -3.85
N VAL A 330 8.33 11.14 -3.86
CA VAL A 330 9.15 10.92 -2.64
C VAL A 330 9.61 12.27 -2.08
N LEU A 331 10.15 13.13 -2.95
CA LEU A 331 10.60 14.48 -2.58
C LEU A 331 9.45 15.37 -2.09
N CYS A 332 8.22 15.23 -2.59
CA CYS A 332 7.08 15.95 -2.03
C CYS A 332 6.94 15.68 -0.53
N GLY A 333 6.94 14.40 -0.11
CA GLY A 333 6.84 14.03 1.31
C GLY A 333 8.00 14.56 2.15
N VAL A 334 9.24 14.45 1.64
CA VAL A 334 10.46 14.90 2.33
C VAL A 334 10.51 16.42 2.46
N LEU A 335 10.29 17.15 1.36
CA LEU A 335 10.33 18.61 1.31
C LEU A 335 9.13 19.23 2.05
N GLY A 336 7.97 18.55 2.06
CA GLY A 336 6.85 18.93 2.91
C GLY A 336 7.24 18.99 4.40
N LEU A 337 7.97 17.99 4.88
CA LEU A 337 8.50 17.97 6.25
C LEU A 337 9.61 18.99 6.46
N ARG A 338 10.53 19.17 5.51
CA ARG A 338 11.60 20.18 5.60
C ARG A 338 11.05 21.59 5.73
N ASP A 339 10.05 21.93 4.91
CA ASP A 339 9.48 23.28 4.87
C ASP A 339 8.63 23.59 6.13
N ALA A 340 8.11 22.55 6.82
CA ALA A 340 7.32 22.69 8.05
C ALA A 340 8.12 22.51 9.35
N TRP A 341 9.24 21.76 9.33
CA TRP A 341 10.14 21.53 10.46
C TRP A 341 11.62 21.67 10.06
N PRO A 342 12.06 22.85 9.58
CA PRO A 342 13.43 23.04 9.07
C PRO A 342 14.50 22.72 10.13
N ASP A 343 14.24 23.01 11.41
CA ASP A 343 15.16 22.76 12.53
C ASP A 343 15.56 21.28 12.69
N TYR A 344 14.78 20.33 12.14
CA TYR A 344 15.09 18.90 12.19
C TYR A 344 16.01 18.46 11.02
N PHE A 345 16.10 19.24 9.96
CA PHE A 345 16.99 19.03 8.80
C PHE A 345 18.32 19.75 9.02
N ASN A 346 18.98 19.40 10.13
CA ASN A 346 20.27 19.95 10.56
C ASN A 346 21.41 18.93 10.38
N ASP A 347 22.65 19.36 10.65
CA ASP A 347 23.90 18.59 10.49
C ASP A 347 23.96 17.20 11.15
N LYS A 348 23.00 16.83 12.02
CA LYS A 348 22.93 15.50 12.66
C LYS A 348 22.69 14.37 11.65
N VAL A 349 22.16 14.66 10.45
CA VAL A 349 21.97 13.69 9.36
C VAL A 349 22.56 14.28 8.08
N LYS A 350 23.45 13.52 7.42
CA LYS A 350 24.15 13.94 6.19
C LYS A 350 23.63 13.23 4.94
N GLU A 351 23.11 12.01 5.08
CA GLU A 351 22.40 11.33 3.99
C GLU A 351 21.15 10.63 4.51
N LEU A 352 20.01 10.86 3.85
CA LEU A 352 18.76 10.12 4.01
C LEU A 352 18.65 9.10 2.87
N GLN A 353 18.55 7.82 3.21
CA GLN A 353 18.46 6.73 2.24
C GLN A 353 17.05 6.17 2.24
N MET A 354 16.48 5.97 1.05
CA MET A 354 15.16 5.38 0.84
C MET A 354 15.21 4.31 -0.25
N LEU A 355 14.68 3.13 0.05
CA LEU A 355 14.34 2.11 -0.93
C LEU A 355 12.81 1.94 -0.95
N VAL A 356 12.22 2.17 -2.11
CA VAL A 356 10.78 2.09 -2.35
C VAL A 356 10.42 0.75 -2.98
N ASP A 357 9.42 0.08 -2.43
CA ASP A 357 8.72 -1.05 -3.04
C ASP A 357 7.19 -0.78 -3.01
N GLY A 358 6.41 -1.42 -3.89
CA GLY A 358 5.00 -1.09 -4.04
C GLY A 358 4.16 -2.15 -4.75
N SER A 359 3.08 -2.57 -4.09
CA SER A 359 2.09 -3.51 -4.64
C SER A 359 0.90 -2.82 -5.32
N ILE A 360 0.77 -1.50 -5.21
CA ILE A 360 -0.33 -0.73 -5.84
C ILE A 360 -0.06 -0.57 -7.34
N PRO A 361 -0.98 -0.97 -8.24
CA PRO A 361 -0.87 -0.69 -9.67
C PRO A 361 -0.72 0.81 -9.97
N ALA A 362 0.43 1.21 -10.50
CA ALA A 362 0.80 2.60 -10.70
C ALA A 362 -0.10 3.29 -11.74
N GLY A 363 -0.58 4.50 -11.43
CA GLY A 363 -1.41 5.29 -12.35
C GLY A 363 -2.79 4.69 -12.65
N CYS A 364 -3.26 3.74 -11.83
CA CYS A 364 -4.52 3.04 -12.04
C CYS A 364 -5.67 3.54 -11.14
N GLY A 365 -5.65 4.81 -10.71
CA GLY A 365 -6.71 5.40 -9.88
C GLY A 365 -6.68 5.05 -8.38
N LEU A 366 -5.86 4.08 -7.97
CA LEU A 366 -5.75 3.55 -6.58
C LEU A 366 -4.80 4.35 -5.63
N SER A 367 -4.46 5.59 -5.99
CA SER A 367 -3.62 6.51 -5.20
C SER A 367 -2.19 6.06 -4.91
N SER A 368 -1.55 5.37 -5.86
CA SER A 368 -0.13 5.01 -5.75
C SER A 368 0.80 6.22 -5.53
N SER A 369 0.45 7.41 -6.06
CA SER A 369 1.22 8.64 -5.86
C SER A 369 1.12 9.14 -4.42
N SER A 370 -0.09 9.32 -3.90
CA SER A 370 -0.32 9.80 -2.54
C SER A 370 0.16 8.82 -1.48
N ALA A 371 0.04 7.51 -1.72
CA ALA A 371 0.65 6.49 -0.87
C ALA A 371 2.19 6.63 -0.84
N LEU A 372 2.82 6.90 -1.98
CA LEU A 372 4.27 7.16 -2.04
C LEU A 372 4.66 8.45 -1.29
N VAL A 373 3.90 9.54 -1.45
CA VAL A 373 4.11 10.80 -0.70
C VAL A 373 3.99 10.55 0.82
N VAL A 374 2.92 9.88 1.26
CA VAL A 374 2.65 9.59 2.68
C VAL A 374 3.70 8.65 3.27
N ALA A 375 4.08 7.57 2.57
CA ALA A 375 5.10 6.65 3.06
C ALA A 375 6.48 7.33 3.15
N SER A 376 6.85 8.18 2.18
CA SER A 376 8.11 8.93 2.21
C SER A 376 8.14 10.02 3.29
N ALA A 377 7.02 10.72 3.52
CA ALA A 377 6.89 11.65 4.64
C ALA A 377 7.00 10.90 5.98
N LEU A 378 6.23 9.83 6.16
CA LEU A 378 6.25 9.03 7.39
C LEU A 378 7.64 8.41 7.67
N ALA A 379 8.32 7.92 6.63
CA ALA A 379 9.71 7.48 6.71
C ALA A 379 10.63 8.60 7.19
N THR A 380 10.51 9.80 6.61
CA THR A 380 11.33 10.97 6.97
C THR A 380 11.07 11.45 8.40
N SER A 381 9.80 11.49 8.82
CA SER A 381 9.41 11.84 10.20
C SER A 381 10.03 10.86 11.21
N CYS A 382 9.98 9.55 10.95
CA CYS A 382 10.62 8.57 11.83
C CYS A 382 12.16 8.60 11.77
N ALA A 383 12.74 8.80 10.60
CA ALA A 383 14.19 8.94 10.39
C ALA A 383 14.79 10.13 11.15
N LEU A 384 14.09 11.27 11.13
CA LEU A 384 14.53 12.53 11.77
C LEU A 384 13.90 12.74 13.16
N GLN A 385 13.03 11.84 13.61
CA GLN A 385 12.30 11.90 14.89
C GLN A 385 11.41 13.14 15.03
N ILE A 386 10.80 13.59 13.92
CA ILE A 386 9.85 14.71 13.89
C ILE A 386 8.51 14.25 14.49
N PRO A 387 8.04 14.85 15.60
CA PRO A 387 6.76 14.50 16.21
C PRO A 387 5.59 14.99 15.35
N MET A 388 4.69 14.09 14.96
CA MET A 388 3.59 14.39 14.05
C MET A 388 2.40 13.46 14.29
N THR A 389 1.19 14.01 14.28
CA THR A 389 -0.07 13.24 14.28
C THR A 389 -0.45 12.76 12.89
N ARG A 390 -1.30 11.72 12.80
CA ARG A 390 -1.81 11.21 11.52
C ARG A 390 -2.57 12.27 10.70
N LEU A 391 -3.18 13.25 11.37
CA LEU A 391 -3.95 14.31 10.72
C LEU A 391 -3.01 15.36 10.09
N GLU A 392 -2.02 15.82 10.85
CA GLU A 392 -0.97 16.72 10.33
C GLU A 392 -0.20 16.09 9.16
N LEU A 393 0.08 14.78 9.24
CA LEU A 393 0.69 14.01 8.15
C LEU A 393 -0.17 14.06 6.87
N ALA A 394 -1.48 13.83 6.98
CA ALA A 394 -2.40 13.89 5.85
C ALA A 394 -2.43 15.28 5.20
N GLU A 395 -2.60 16.33 6.01
CA GLU A 395 -2.68 17.70 5.53
C GLU A 395 -1.37 18.17 4.88
N LEU A 396 -0.23 17.84 5.50
CA LEU A 396 1.08 18.12 4.94
C LEU A 396 1.26 17.41 3.61
N CYS A 397 0.94 16.12 3.53
CA CYS A 397 1.08 15.35 2.28
C CYS A 397 0.16 15.90 1.19
N THR A 398 -1.03 16.37 1.54
CA THR A 398 -1.98 17.02 0.61
C THR A 398 -1.35 18.27 -0.03
N ARG A 399 -0.91 19.23 0.80
CA ARG A 399 -0.22 20.44 0.31
C ARG A 399 1.08 20.10 -0.42
N ALA A 400 1.79 19.07 0.03
CA ALA A 400 3.10 18.72 -0.49
C ALA A 400 3.03 18.06 -1.88
N GLU A 401 2.04 17.19 -2.13
CA GLU A 401 1.86 16.53 -3.43
C GLU A 401 1.52 17.56 -4.54
N GLN A 402 0.88 18.68 -4.20
CA GLN A 402 0.58 19.75 -5.18
C GLN A 402 1.84 20.31 -5.87
N ARG A 403 3.04 20.15 -5.30
CA ARG A 403 4.31 20.49 -5.98
C ARG A 403 4.53 19.74 -7.30
N VAL A 404 3.91 18.56 -7.51
CA VAL A 404 3.95 17.88 -8.84
C VAL A 404 3.09 18.56 -9.91
N GLY A 405 2.38 19.65 -9.57
CA GLY A 405 1.55 20.44 -10.49
C GLY A 405 0.08 20.02 -10.55
N THR A 406 -0.37 19.04 -9.74
CA THR A 406 -1.79 18.65 -9.68
C THR A 406 -2.53 19.42 -8.58
N MET A 407 -3.64 20.07 -8.93
CA MET A 407 -4.51 20.79 -7.98
C MET A 407 -5.47 19.82 -7.25
N GLY A 408 -4.92 18.79 -6.61
CA GLY A 408 -5.70 17.76 -5.92
C GLY A 408 -6.23 18.20 -4.56
N GLY A 409 -7.35 17.60 -4.15
CA GLY A 409 -7.85 17.66 -2.78
C GLY A 409 -7.13 16.66 -1.87
N GLY A 410 -7.64 16.52 -0.64
CA GLY A 410 -6.99 15.77 0.44
C GLY A 410 -7.49 14.35 0.67
N MET A 411 -8.37 13.82 -0.19
CA MET A 411 -8.99 12.50 0.03
C MET A 411 -7.95 11.38 0.19
N ASP A 412 -7.01 11.31 -0.75
CA ASP A 412 -6.10 10.19 -0.91
C ASP A 412 -5.10 10.09 0.25
N GLN A 413 -4.60 11.23 0.71
CA GLN A 413 -3.66 11.34 1.81
C GLN A 413 -4.37 11.16 3.17
N ALA A 414 -5.58 11.71 3.32
CA ALA A 414 -6.38 11.53 4.52
C ALA A 414 -6.77 10.06 4.75
N VAL A 415 -7.25 9.35 3.73
CA VAL A 415 -7.55 7.91 3.89
C VAL A 415 -6.28 7.08 4.12
N ALA A 416 -5.18 7.37 3.41
CA ALA A 416 -3.92 6.68 3.63
C ALA A 416 -3.41 6.84 5.07
N CYS A 417 -3.57 8.01 5.69
CA CYS A 417 -3.14 8.27 7.07
C CYS A 417 -4.13 7.81 8.16
N LEU A 418 -5.44 7.93 7.92
CA LEU A 418 -6.48 7.82 8.95
C LEU A 418 -7.28 6.50 8.91
N ALA A 419 -7.12 5.67 7.87
CA ALA A 419 -7.91 4.45 7.71
C ALA A 419 -7.72 3.45 8.87
N GLN A 420 -8.81 2.74 9.17
CA GLN A 420 -8.88 1.75 10.23
C GLN A 420 -9.40 0.44 9.64
N ARG A 421 -8.86 -0.69 10.10
CA ARG A 421 -9.27 -2.01 9.59
C ARG A 421 -10.77 -2.23 9.84
N GLY A 422 -11.49 -2.68 8.81
CA GLY A 422 -12.91 -3.04 8.87
C GLY A 422 -13.93 -1.91 8.68
N VAL A 423 -13.51 -0.65 8.55
CA VAL A 423 -14.41 0.50 8.30
C VAL A 423 -13.91 1.40 7.17
N ALA A 424 -14.83 1.88 6.35
CA ALA A 424 -14.55 2.99 5.45
C ALA A 424 -14.50 4.32 6.23
N LEU A 425 -14.04 5.40 5.61
CA LEU A 425 -14.05 6.73 6.21
C LEU A 425 -14.99 7.65 5.45
N HIS A 426 -15.91 8.30 6.14
CA HIS A 426 -16.55 9.52 5.66
C HIS A 426 -15.62 10.70 6.00
N LEU A 427 -14.99 11.27 4.97
CA LEU A 427 -14.07 12.39 5.07
C LEU A 427 -14.78 13.66 4.63
N ASN A 428 -14.77 14.71 5.47
CA ASN A 428 -15.41 15.99 5.21
C ASN A 428 -14.37 17.11 5.15
N PHE A 429 -14.31 17.82 4.01
CA PHE A 429 -13.33 18.86 3.69
C PHE A 429 -13.85 20.30 3.82
N LEU A 430 -15.01 20.49 4.45
CA LEU A 430 -15.64 21.82 4.64
C LEU A 430 -14.80 22.73 5.54
N THR A 431 -14.18 22.13 6.57
CA THR A 431 -13.25 22.78 7.50
C THR A 431 -11.89 22.12 7.39
N LEU A 432 -10.82 22.90 7.57
CA LEU A 432 -9.48 22.38 7.84
C LEU A 432 -9.21 22.41 9.36
N PRO A 433 -8.70 21.32 9.97
CA PRO A 433 -8.41 20.04 9.33
C PRO A 433 -9.66 19.25 8.96
N ALA A 434 -9.52 18.39 7.96
CA ALA A 434 -10.61 17.54 7.46
C ALA A 434 -11.14 16.62 8.58
N ARG A 435 -12.46 16.52 8.70
CA ARG A 435 -13.11 15.67 9.70
C ARG A 435 -13.23 14.25 9.15
N SER A 436 -12.91 13.25 9.98
CA SER A 436 -12.99 11.83 9.63
C SER A 436 -13.94 11.11 10.58
N GLU A 437 -14.86 10.34 10.01
CA GLU A 437 -15.85 9.55 10.72
C GLU A 437 -15.88 8.13 10.16
N PRO A 438 -15.69 7.08 10.99
CA PRO A 438 -15.81 5.69 10.54
C PRO A 438 -17.22 5.37 10.01
N VAL A 439 -17.29 4.68 8.88
CA VAL A 439 -18.53 4.13 8.33
C VAL A 439 -18.38 2.63 8.16
N VAL A 440 -19.27 1.87 8.81
CA VAL A 440 -19.43 0.43 8.56
C VAL A 440 -20.07 0.28 7.18
N VAL A 441 -19.33 -0.27 6.23
CA VAL A 441 -19.84 -0.60 4.89
C VAL A 441 -20.23 -2.07 4.81
N PRO A 442 -21.18 -2.45 3.94
CA PRO A 442 -21.55 -3.85 3.76
C PRO A 442 -20.33 -4.71 3.38
N SER A 443 -20.23 -5.86 4.03
CA SER A 443 -19.12 -6.80 3.92
C SER A 443 -19.63 -8.24 3.80
N ALA A 444 -18.76 -9.24 3.92
CA ALA A 444 -19.13 -10.65 3.82
C ALA A 444 -20.27 -11.03 4.80
N ASN A 445 -20.37 -10.37 5.95
CA ASN A 445 -21.46 -10.56 6.92
C ASN A 445 -22.85 -10.17 6.37
N ALA A 446 -22.89 -9.23 5.42
CA ALA A 446 -24.10 -8.83 4.68
C ALA A 446 -24.24 -9.58 3.34
N GLY A 447 -23.44 -10.63 3.11
CA GLY A 447 -23.47 -11.44 1.88
C GLY A 447 -22.89 -10.76 0.65
N VAL A 448 -22.12 -9.68 0.80
CA VAL A 448 -21.52 -8.90 -0.30
C VAL A 448 -20.04 -8.61 -0.06
N THR A 449 -19.35 -8.07 -1.05
CA THR A 449 -17.98 -7.59 -0.94
C THR A 449 -17.67 -6.57 -2.04
N PHE A 450 -16.56 -5.85 -1.91
CA PHE A 450 -16.07 -4.96 -2.96
C PHE A 450 -14.99 -5.65 -3.80
N VAL A 451 -15.11 -5.58 -5.12
CA VAL A 451 -14.11 -6.07 -6.06
C VAL A 451 -13.55 -4.90 -6.87
N VAL A 452 -12.23 -4.83 -6.98
CA VAL A 452 -11.52 -3.87 -7.81
C VAL A 452 -11.13 -4.57 -9.11
N ALA A 453 -11.35 -3.90 -10.24
CA ALA A 453 -10.91 -4.38 -11.55
C ALA A 453 -10.23 -3.25 -12.33
N ASN A 454 -9.08 -3.53 -12.95
CA ASN A 454 -8.25 -2.54 -13.65
C ASN A 454 -8.59 -2.51 -15.15
N SER A 455 -8.91 -1.33 -15.72
CA SER A 455 -9.17 -1.17 -17.16
C SER A 455 -7.95 -1.42 -18.06
N LEU A 456 -6.74 -1.53 -17.48
CA LEU A 456 -5.43 -1.58 -18.12
C LEU A 456 -4.97 -0.24 -18.75
N VAL A 457 -5.81 0.80 -18.72
CA VAL A 457 -5.45 2.15 -19.20
C VAL A 457 -4.75 2.92 -18.09
N VAL A 458 -3.48 3.28 -18.26
CA VAL A 458 -2.72 4.03 -17.26
C VAL A 458 -2.97 5.55 -17.41
N ALA A 459 -3.60 6.16 -16.40
CA ALA A 459 -3.90 7.59 -16.38
C ALA A 459 -2.84 8.37 -15.57
N LYS A 460 -1.86 8.98 -16.25
CA LYS A 460 -0.81 9.79 -15.62
C LYS A 460 -1.33 11.19 -15.22
N LYS A 461 -2.07 11.26 -14.11
CA LYS A 461 -2.75 12.47 -13.55
C LYS A 461 -1.94 13.77 -13.67
N ALA A 462 -0.64 13.75 -13.33
CA ALA A 462 0.23 14.93 -13.36
C ALA A 462 0.69 15.37 -14.76
N VAL A 463 0.81 14.45 -15.72
CA VAL A 463 1.36 14.76 -17.06
C VAL A 463 0.37 15.57 -17.90
N ASP A 464 -0.89 15.12 -17.94
CA ASP A 464 -1.98 15.80 -18.67
C ASP A 464 -2.83 16.70 -17.76
N ALA A 465 -2.31 17.10 -16.59
CA ALA A 465 -3.07 17.80 -15.56
C ALA A 465 -3.79 19.04 -16.12
N ALA A 466 -3.08 19.91 -16.84
CA ALA A 466 -3.64 21.12 -17.44
C ALA A 466 -4.77 20.88 -18.48
N LYS A 467 -4.81 19.70 -19.12
CA LYS A 467 -5.84 19.34 -20.11
C LYS A 467 -7.01 18.54 -19.51
N ARG A 468 -6.78 17.86 -18.38
CA ARG A 468 -7.72 16.94 -17.73
C ARG A 468 -8.02 17.35 -16.29
N TYR A 469 -7.21 16.88 -15.33
CA TYR A 469 -7.54 17.00 -13.91
C TYR A 469 -7.62 18.45 -13.42
N ASN A 470 -6.60 19.27 -13.67
CA ASN A 470 -6.61 20.68 -13.29
C ASN A 470 -7.67 21.49 -14.07
N LYS A 471 -7.97 21.11 -15.33
CA LYS A 471 -9.06 21.72 -16.08
C LYS A 471 -10.38 21.60 -15.33
N ARG A 472 -10.67 20.43 -14.75
CA ARG A 472 -11.90 20.20 -13.98
C ARG A 472 -12.01 21.08 -12.75
N VAL A 473 -10.91 21.26 -12.02
CA VAL A 473 -10.83 22.18 -10.87
C VAL A 473 -11.11 23.62 -11.32
N VAL A 474 -10.51 24.08 -12.43
CA VAL A 474 -10.76 25.42 -12.98
C VAL A 474 -12.20 25.58 -13.48
N GLU A 475 -12.78 24.57 -14.15
CA GLU A 475 -14.19 24.60 -14.57
C GLU A 475 -15.13 24.74 -13.36
N CYS A 476 -14.82 24.12 -12.21
CA CYS A 476 -15.63 24.28 -10.99
C CYS A 476 -15.44 25.66 -10.34
N ALA A 477 -14.20 26.16 -10.25
CA ALA A 477 -13.91 27.49 -9.72
C ALA A 477 -14.49 28.64 -10.57
N LEU A 478 -14.61 28.45 -11.89
CA LEU A 478 -15.27 29.40 -12.78
C LEU A 478 -16.80 29.30 -12.67
N ALA A 479 -17.34 28.09 -12.52
CA ALA A 479 -18.77 27.88 -12.24
C ALA A 479 -19.18 28.53 -10.91
N SER A 480 -18.39 28.38 -9.85
CA SER A 480 -18.69 29.00 -8.54
C SER A 480 -18.75 30.53 -8.63
N LYS A 481 -17.79 31.18 -9.31
CA LYS A 481 -17.78 32.64 -9.49
C LYS A 481 -18.99 33.14 -10.30
N ILE A 482 -19.30 32.50 -11.44
CA ILE A 482 -20.45 32.92 -12.28
C ILE A 482 -21.78 32.71 -11.54
N ILE A 483 -21.95 31.56 -10.88
CA ILE A 483 -23.18 31.28 -10.11
C ILE A 483 -23.32 32.28 -8.95
N ALA A 484 -22.24 32.54 -8.19
CA ALA A 484 -22.27 33.50 -7.08
C ALA A 484 -22.60 34.92 -7.54
N LYS A 485 -21.97 35.40 -8.62
CA LYS A 485 -22.22 36.72 -9.20
C LYS A 485 -23.67 36.86 -9.67
N LYS A 486 -24.19 35.86 -10.41
CA LYS A 486 -25.58 35.87 -10.91
C LYS A 486 -26.63 35.65 -9.80
N ALA A 487 -26.25 35.03 -8.69
CA ALA A 487 -27.07 34.93 -7.48
C ALA A 487 -27.05 36.20 -6.61
N GLY A 488 -26.24 37.21 -6.95
CA GLY A 488 -26.16 38.48 -6.21
C GLY A 488 -25.38 38.41 -4.90
N LEU A 489 -24.36 37.54 -4.82
CA LEU A 489 -23.47 37.45 -3.66
C LEU A 489 -22.32 38.45 -3.79
N ASP A 490 -22.12 39.32 -2.80
CA ASP A 490 -21.11 40.39 -2.86
C ASP A 490 -19.67 39.84 -2.98
N ASP A 491 -19.31 38.83 -2.19
CA ASP A 491 -17.97 38.23 -2.14
C ASP A 491 -17.68 37.22 -3.28
N TRP A 492 -18.42 37.29 -4.40
CA TRP A 492 -18.31 36.32 -5.51
C TRP A 492 -16.89 36.22 -6.10
N SER A 493 -16.10 37.30 -6.04
CA SER A 493 -14.73 37.35 -6.56
C SER A 493 -13.79 36.41 -5.82
N GLU A 494 -14.03 36.14 -4.54
CA GLU A 494 -13.18 35.31 -3.68
C GLU A 494 -13.58 33.83 -3.71
N MET A 495 -14.80 33.52 -4.12
CA MET A 495 -15.30 32.13 -4.16
C MET A 495 -14.55 31.31 -5.21
N THR A 496 -14.04 30.15 -4.83
CA THR A 496 -13.24 29.27 -5.71
C THR A 496 -13.74 27.84 -5.75
N ARG A 497 -14.76 27.49 -4.94
CA ARG A 497 -15.38 26.18 -4.88
C ARG A 497 -16.90 26.32 -4.85
N LEU A 498 -17.59 25.30 -5.34
CA LEU A 498 -19.06 25.25 -5.35
C LEU A 498 -19.67 25.15 -3.94
N VAL A 499 -18.90 24.71 -2.94
CA VAL A 499 -19.33 24.73 -1.53
C VAL A 499 -19.37 26.14 -0.95
N ASP A 500 -18.50 27.05 -1.42
CA ASP A 500 -18.47 28.44 -0.93
C ASP A 500 -19.79 29.14 -1.27
N VAL A 501 -20.31 28.87 -2.49
CA VAL A 501 -21.61 29.35 -2.97
C VAL A 501 -22.76 28.80 -2.12
N GLN A 502 -22.75 27.49 -1.83
CA GLN A 502 -23.76 26.85 -0.98
C GLN A 502 -23.79 27.46 0.43
N LEU A 503 -22.63 27.68 1.03
CA LEU A 503 -22.49 28.29 2.35
C LEU A 503 -23.00 29.74 2.36
N ALA A 504 -22.61 30.55 1.37
CA ALA A 504 -23.02 31.95 1.27
C ALA A 504 -24.54 32.10 1.07
N LEU A 505 -25.15 31.23 0.25
CA LEU A 505 -26.61 31.16 0.08
C LEU A 505 -27.35 30.52 1.26
N LYS A 506 -26.64 29.96 2.26
CA LYS A 506 -27.20 29.27 3.44
C LYS A 506 -28.11 28.10 3.08
N ILE A 507 -27.82 27.42 1.97
CA ILE A 507 -28.56 26.25 1.49
C ILE A 507 -28.02 25.01 2.22
N PHE A 508 -28.58 24.73 3.40
CA PHE A 508 -28.08 23.68 4.30
C PHE A 508 -28.52 22.27 3.90
N ASP A 509 -27.72 21.29 4.28
CA ASP A 509 -27.79 19.89 3.84
C ASP A 509 -29.19 19.22 3.90
N GLY A 510 -29.76 18.94 2.71
CA GLY A 510 -31.00 18.20 2.50
C GLY A 510 -31.24 17.88 1.01
N GLU A 511 -32.21 17.01 0.70
CA GLU A 511 -32.56 16.64 -0.70
C GLU A 511 -33.10 17.84 -1.48
N GLN A 512 -33.99 18.64 -0.88
CA GLN A 512 -34.51 19.87 -1.49
C GLN A 512 -33.37 20.86 -1.78
N SER A 513 -32.45 21.00 -0.83
CA SER A 513 -31.27 21.87 -0.90
C SER A 513 -30.36 21.56 -2.09
N PHE A 514 -30.10 20.28 -2.39
CA PHE A 514 -29.35 19.93 -3.60
C PHE A 514 -30.13 20.19 -4.89
N ASN A 515 -31.46 20.03 -4.88
CA ASN A 515 -32.28 20.38 -6.04
C ASN A 515 -32.27 21.90 -6.31
N GLU A 516 -32.30 22.72 -5.26
CA GLU A 516 -32.09 24.17 -5.35
C GLU A 516 -30.71 24.51 -5.94
N LEU A 517 -29.62 23.91 -5.42
CA LEU A 517 -28.27 24.11 -5.95
C LEU A 517 -28.17 23.70 -7.42
N LYS A 518 -28.66 22.50 -7.79
CA LYS A 518 -28.70 22.04 -9.19
C LYS A 518 -29.48 23.02 -10.08
N ALA A 519 -30.57 23.62 -9.60
CA ALA A 519 -31.32 24.63 -10.32
C ALA A 519 -30.53 25.94 -10.58
N LEU A 520 -29.61 26.34 -9.69
CA LEU A 520 -28.70 27.46 -9.94
C LEU A 520 -27.80 27.19 -11.15
N ALA A 521 -27.20 25.99 -11.24
CA ALA A 521 -26.39 25.60 -12.41
C ALA A 521 -27.21 25.57 -13.71
N LEU A 522 -28.44 25.05 -13.65
CA LEU A 522 -29.37 25.04 -14.79
C LEU A 522 -29.75 26.45 -15.26
N THR A 523 -29.79 27.43 -14.35
CA THR A 523 -30.27 28.79 -14.62
C THR A 523 -29.14 29.74 -15.03
N PHE A 524 -27.96 29.64 -14.41
CA PHE A 524 -26.90 30.64 -14.52
C PHE A 524 -25.70 30.23 -15.38
N CYS A 525 -25.49 28.93 -15.62
CA CYS A 525 -24.43 28.42 -16.49
C CYS A 525 -25.02 27.92 -17.82
N PRO A 526 -24.51 28.39 -18.97
CA PRO A 526 -24.88 27.86 -20.30
C PRO A 526 -24.65 26.35 -20.41
N LEU A 527 -25.53 25.66 -21.13
CA LEU A 527 -25.38 24.23 -21.41
C LEU A 527 -24.23 23.94 -22.39
N GLU A 528 -23.91 24.88 -23.27
CA GLU A 528 -22.79 24.77 -24.22
C GLU A 528 -21.44 25.09 -23.55
N GLU A 529 -20.35 24.77 -24.25
CA GLU A 529 -19.00 25.07 -23.75
C GLU A 529 -18.69 26.56 -23.88
N ASN A 530 -18.31 27.21 -22.79
CA ASN A 530 -17.94 28.62 -22.80
C ASN A 530 -16.50 28.85 -23.24
N THR A 531 -16.29 29.89 -24.05
CA THR A 531 -14.94 30.41 -24.34
C THR A 531 -14.41 31.27 -23.19
N ILE A 532 -13.09 31.48 -23.13
CA ILE A 532 -12.49 32.38 -22.13
C ILE A 532 -13.08 33.79 -22.25
N ALA A 533 -13.26 34.32 -23.47
CA ALA A 533 -13.81 35.67 -23.68
C ALA A 533 -15.26 35.83 -23.19
N GLU A 534 -16.09 34.80 -23.32
CA GLU A 534 -17.45 34.81 -22.73
C GLU A 534 -17.42 34.83 -21.20
N ILE A 535 -16.52 34.05 -20.60
CA ILE A 535 -16.33 33.99 -19.15
C ILE A 535 -15.79 35.33 -18.63
N GLU A 536 -14.84 35.94 -19.31
CA GLU A 536 -14.30 37.27 -18.96
C GLU A 536 -15.35 38.37 -19.12
N GLY A 537 -16.25 38.26 -20.10
CA GLY A 537 -17.42 39.13 -20.23
C GLY A 537 -18.41 38.99 -19.08
N GLU A 538 -18.74 37.76 -18.68
CA GLU A 538 -19.64 37.46 -17.54
C GLU A 538 -19.02 37.87 -16.20
N LEU A 539 -17.71 37.71 -16.02
CA LEU A 539 -16.99 38.11 -14.81
C LEU A 539 -16.61 39.60 -14.78
N GLU A 540 -16.71 40.32 -15.90
CA GLU A 540 -16.25 41.72 -16.08
C GLU A 540 -14.75 41.93 -15.83
N GLY A 541 -13.93 40.95 -16.21
CA GLY A 541 -12.47 41.06 -16.12
C GLY A 541 -11.72 39.82 -16.56
N PRO A 542 -10.40 39.93 -16.82
CA PRO A 542 -9.56 38.78 -17.18
C PRO A 542 -9.62 37.68 -16.13
N VAL A 543 -9.80 36.41 -16.54
CA VAL A 543 -9.96 35.29 -15.60
C VAL A 543 -8.82 35.23 -14.60
N LEU A 544 -7.59 35.47 -15.06
CA LEU A 544 -6.39 35.39 -14.24
C LEU A 544 -6.42 36.36 -13.05
N ASN A 545 -7.04 37.54 -13.19
CA ASN A 545 -7.08 38.57 -12.13
C ASN A 545 -7.73 38.06 -10.84
N PHE A 546 -8.69 37.13 -10.95
CA PHE A 546 -9.39 36.53 -9.81
C PHE A 546 -8.59 35.41 -9.11
N PHE A 547 -7.33 35.20 -9.49
CA PHE A 547 -6.46 34.14 -8.94
C PHE A 547 -4.98 34.58 -8.74
N ILE A 548 -4.64 35.86 -8.97
CA ILE A 548 -3.28 36.39 -8.78
C ILE A 548 -2.84 36.22 -7.31
N GLY A 549 -1.59 35.77 -7.09
CA GLY A 549 -1.02 35.55 -5.77
C GLY A 549 -1.52 34.27 -5.07
N SER A 550 -2.43 33.52 -5.69
CA SER A 550 -2.84 32.22 -5.18
C SER A 550 -1.79 31.15 -5.45
N ALA A 551 -1.72 30.12 -4.60
CA ALA A 551 -0.88 28.94 -4.84
C ALA A 551 -1.25 28.15 -6.12
N MET A 552 -2.38 28.48 -6.76
CA MET A 552 -2.89 27.85 -7.97
C MET A 552 -2.56 28.63 -9.25
N GLU A 553 -2.04 29.86 -9.16
CA GLU A 553 -1.87 30.79 -10.29
C GLU A 553 -1.16 30.15 -11.50
N ALA A 554 0.00 29.52 -11.28
CA ALA A 554 0.78 28.87 -12.34
C ALA A 554 0.04 27.68 -12.99
N ALA A 555 -0.73 26.92 -12.20
CA ALA A 555 -1.52 25.80 -12.70
C ALA A 555 -2.76 26.29 -13.49
N ILE A 556 -3.35 27.42 -13.09
CA ILE A 556 -4.45 28.09 -13.79
C ILE A 556 -3.96 28.66 -15.12
N MET A 557 -2.82 29.37 -15.14
CA MET A 557 -2.17 29.82 -16.38
C MET A 557 -1.95 28.65 -17.36
N ALA A 558 -1.43 27.52 -16.87
CA ALA A 558 -1.23 26.33 -17.71
C ALA A 558 -2.54 25.75 -18.25
N VAL A 559 -3.63 25.75 -17.47
CA VAL A 559 -4.97 25.34 -17.91
C VAL A 559 -5.51 26.28 -18.99
N LEU A 560 -5.47 27.60 -18.77
CA LEU A 560 -5.97 28.60 -19.72
C LEU A 560 -5.19 28.56 -21.04
N ALA A 561 -3.86 28.40 -20.99
CA ALA A 561 -3.02 28.24 -22.17
C ALA A 561 -3.27 26.92 -22.92
N SER A 562 -3.75 25.87 -22.24
CA SER A 562 -3.99 24.55 -22.81
C SER A 562 -5.42 24.32 -23.33
N ASN A 563 -6.36 25.23 -23.06
CA ASN A 563 -7.78 25.02 -23.31
C ASN A 563 -8.49 26.29 -23.80
N SER A 564 -9.20 26.20 -24.92
CA SER A 564 -10.02 27.28 -25.45
C SER A 564 -11.46 27.32 -24.92
N LYS A 565 -11.92 26.23 -24.28
CA LYS A 565 -13.33 26.00 -23.92
C LYS A 565 -13.52 25.27 -22.59
N PHE A 566 -14.58 25.63 -21.85
CA PHE A 566 -14.85 25.21 -20.47
C PHE A 566 -16.33 24.84 -20.28
N LYS A 567 -16.62 23.74 -19.58
CA LYS A 567 -18.00 23.29 -19.25
C LYS A 567 -18.32 23.54 -17.79
N LEU A 568 -19.02 24.64 -17.52
CA LEU A 568 -19.32 25.08 -16.16
C LEU A 568 -20.58 24.38 -15.61
N HIS A 569 -21.66 24.37 -16.39
CA HIS A 569 -22.96 23.80 -16.06
C HIS A 569 -22.87 22.32 -15.65
N GLN A 570 -22.24 21.49 -16.48
CA GLN A 570 -22.15 20.05 -16.25
C GLN A 570 -21.27 19.72 -15.03
N ARG A 571 -20.27 20.55 -14.74
CA ARG A 571 -19.35 20.36 -13.62
C ARG A 571 -20.04 20.67 -12.30
N ALA A 572 -20.78 21.78 -12.23
CA ALA A 572 -21.63 22.10 -11.08
C ALA A 572 -22.70 21.03 -10.81
N LEU A 573 -23.40 20.56 -11.86
CA LEU A 573 -24.38 19.47 -11.74
C LEU A 573 -23.76 18.15 -11.26
N HIS A 574 -22.54 17.82 -11.71
CA HIS A 574 -21.82 16.65 -11.21
C HIS A 574 -21.50 16.78 -9.73
N VAL A 575 -20.84 17.87 -9.32
CA VAL A 575 -20.33 18.06 -7.96
C VAL A 575 -21.46 18.03 -6.94
N TRP A 576 -22.53 18.80 -7.15
CA TRP A 576 -23.68 18.79 -6.23
C TRP A 576 -24.43 17.46 -6.24
N GLY A 577 -24.62 16.83 -7.40
CA GLY A 577 -25.25 15.52 -7.48
C GLY A 577 -24.40 14.39 -6.86
N GLU A 578 -23.07 14.49 -6.88
CA GLU A 578 -22.18 13.52 -6.26
C GLU A 578 -22.11 13.71 -4.73
N ALA A 579 -22.06 14.96 -4.25
CA ALA A 579 -22.16 15.28 -2.82
C ALA A 579 -23.50 14.81 -2.20
N GLU A 580 -24.60 14.88 -2.96
CA GLU A 580 -25.89 14.29 -2.61
C GLU A 580 -25.81 12.76 -2.50
N ARG A 581 -25.23 12.09 -3.51
CA ARG A 581 -25.05 10.64 -3.52
C ARG A 581 -24.18 10.13 -2.36
N VAL A 582 -23.13 10.85 -1.95
CA VAL A 582 -22.30 10.49 -0.78
C VAL A 582 -23.15 10.41 0.50
N LYS A 583 -24.04 11.38 0.73
CA LYS A 583 -24.93 11.38 1.91
C LYS A 583 -25.93 10.22 1.86
N HIS A 584 -26.51 9.95 0.68
CA HIS A 584 -27.44 8.83 0.51
C HIS A 584 -26.76 7.48 0.72
N PHE A 585 -25.56 7.28 0.18
CA PHE A 585 -24.75 6.08 0.39
C PHE A 585 -24.45 5.88 1.88
N LYS A 586 -23.96 6.92 2.59
CA LYS A 586 -23.70 6.86 4.04
C LYS A 586 -24.97 6.49 4.83
N LYS A 587 -26.11 7.09 4.49
CA LYS A 587 -27.40 6.83 5.16
C LYS A 587 -27.85 5.37 5.01
N ILE A 588 -27.64 4.77 3.83
CA ILE A 588 -27.97 3.36 3.58
C ILE A 588 -26.97 2.42 4.26
N CYS A 589 -25.67 2.76 4.31
CA CYS A 589 -24.69 2.01 5.10
C CYS A 589 -25.06 1.97 6.59
N ALA A 590 -25.52 3.10 7.15
CA ALA A 590 -26.00 3.15 8.52
C ALA A 590 -27.24 2.26 8.75
N SER A 591 -28.24 2.30 7.85
CA SER A 591 -29.43 1.45 8.01
C SER A 591 -29.11 -0.06 7.90
N ILE A 592 -28.14 -0.45 7.06
CA ILE A 592 -27.67 -1.84 6.98
C ILE A 592 -26.96 -2.26 8.28
N ALA A 593 -26.19 -1.37 8.90
CA ALA A 593 -25.46 -1.67 10.13
C ALA A 593 -26.39 -1.83 11.36
N ASP A 594 -27.53 -1.14 11.37
CA ASP A 594 -28.55 -1.23 12.43
C ASP A 594 -29.51 -2.44 12.26
N GLU A 595 -29.56 -3.07 11.07
CA GLU A 595 -30.45 -4.21 10.81
C GLU A 595 -29.92 -5.52 11.43
N THR A 596 -30.77 -6.18 12.22
CA THR A 596 -30.52 -7.56 12.68
C THR A 596 -30.83 -8.57 11.55
N PRO A 597 -30.23 -9.78 11.55
CA PRO A 597 -30.31 -10.71 10.41
C PRO A 597 -31.69 -11.27 10.02
N LEU A 598 -32.79 -10.80 10.64
CA LEU A 598 -34.13 -11.33 10.49
C LEU A 598 -34.90 -10.85 9.24
N ASN A 599 -34.41 -9.87 8.48
CA ASN A 599 -35.14 -9.32 7.32
C ASN A 599 -34.34 -9.29 6.01
N CYS A 600 -34.14 -10.45 5.40
CA CYS A 600 -33.36 -10.61 4.16
C CYS A 600 -33.88 -9.77 2.97
N VAL A 601 -35.18 -9.44 2.94
CA VAL A 601 -35.78 -8.65 1.84
C VAL A 601 -35.43 -7.17 1.95
N ALA A 602 -35.47 -6.59 3.16
CA ALA A 602 -35.06 -5.21 3.41
C ALA A 602 -33.57 -5.01 3.07
N LEU A 603 -32.71 -5.87 3.64
CA LEU A 603 -31.28 -5.89 3.37
C LEU A 603 -30.98 -6.02 1.86
N SER A 604 -31.59 -6.97 1.14
CA SER A 604 -31.32 -7.10 -0.30
C SER A 604 -31.77 -5.88 -1.11
N LYS A 605 -32.79 -5.14 -0.68
CA LYS A 605 -33.20 -3.88 -1.32
C LYS A 605 -32.21 -2.75 -1.02
N GLN A 606 -31.73 -2.64 0.22
CA GLN A 606 -30.73 -1.63 0.60
C GLN A 606 -29.39 -1.85 -0.15
N LEU A 607 -28.96 -3.11 -0.28
CA LEU A 607 -27.78 -3.48 -1.07
C LEU A 607 -27.94 -3.15 -2.57
N GLN A 608 -29.14 -3.35 -3.12
CA GLN A 608 -29.45 -2.95 -4.49
C GLN A 608 -29.39 -1.42 -4.66
N ASN A 609 -29.98 -0.66 -3.73
CA ASN A 609 -29.95 0.80 -3.74
C ASN A 609 -28.51 1.37 -3.68
N LEU A 610 -27.60 0.75 -2.90
CA LEU A 610 -26.18 1.14 -2.89
C LEU A 610 -25.53 0.95 -4.26
N GLY A 611 -25.81 -0.19 -4.91
CA GLY A 611 -25.33 -0.48 -6.26
C GLY A 611 -25.85 0.51 -7.31
N GLU A 612 -27.15 0.85 -7.26
CA GLU A 612 -27.75 1.88 -8.11
C GLU A 612 -27.08 3.25 -7.92
N ILE A 613 -26.79 3.64 -6.67
CA ILE A 613 -26.09 4.90 -6.34
C ILE A 613 -24.65 4.89 -6.88
N MET A 614 -23.91 3.78 -6.80
CA MET A 614 -22.58 3.65 -7.40
C MET A 614 -22.63 3.81 -8.92
N THR A 615 -23.56 3.12 -9.58
CA THR A 615 -23.73 3.18 -11.04
C THR A 615 -24.17 4.57 -11.50
N ALA A 616 -25.02 5.26 -10.72
CA ALA A 616 -25.40 6.65 -10.97
C ALA A 616 -24.21 7.63 -10.83
N SER A 617 -23.32 7.41 -9.87
CA SER A 617 -22.03 8.12 -9.77
C SER A 617 -21.19 7.90 -11.03
N HIS A 618 -21.03 6.64 -11.49
CA HIS A 618 -20.30 6.37 -12.73
C HIS A 618 -20.89 7.12 -13.93
N LYS A 619 -22.22 7.07 -14.09
CA LYS A 619 -22.90 7.74 -15.21
C LYS A 619 -22.75 9.27 -15.15
N SER A 620 -22.66 9.84 -13.95
CA SER A 620 -22.32 11.24 -13.72
C SER A 620 -20.87 11.56 -14.09
N CYS A 621 -19.90 10.75 -13.66
CA CYS A 621 -18.49 10.87 -14.05
C CYS A 621 -18.29 10.72 -15.57
N GLN A 622 -19.06 9.85 -16.22
CA GLN A 622 -19.04 9.62 -17.67
C GLN A 622 -19.61 10.82 -18.44
N ASN A 623 -20.86 11.21 -18.16
CA ASN A 623 -21.60 12.18 -18.97
C ASN A 623 -21.39 13.65 -18.56
N LEU A 624 -21.39 13.93 -17.25
CA LEU A 624 -21.36 15.30 -16.72
C LEU A 624 -19.94 15.77 -16.40
N TYR A 625 -19.11 14.88 -15.84
CA TYR A 625 -17.72 15.21 -15.56
C TYR A 625 -16.74 14.81 -16.66
N GLU A 626 -17.11 13.95 -17.59
CA GLU A 626 -16.24 13.50 -18.70
C GLU A 626 -14.85 13.09 -18.18
N CYS A 627 -14.82 12.32 -17.09
CA CYS A 627 -13.62 11.71 -16.49
C CYS A 627 -13.61 10.18 -16.57
N SER A 628 -14.53 9.56 -17.33
CA SER A 628 -14.38 8.16 -17.73
C SER A 628 -13.52 8.01 -19.00
N CYS A 629 -13.35 6.78 -19.47
CA CYS A 629 -12.82 6.44 -20.80
C CYS A 629 -13.61 5.23 -21.38
N PRO A 630 -13.50 4.93 -22.70
CA PRO A 630 -14.21 3.79 -23.30
C PRO A 630 -13.98 2.47 -22.55
N GLU A 631 -12.75 2.23 -22.10
CA GLU A 631 -12.31 1.03 -21.40
C GLU A 631 -12.89 0.93 -19.98
N LEU A 632 -13.04 2.05 -19.28
CA LEU A 632 -13.74 2.09 -17.99
C LEU A 632 -15.24 1.84 -18.15
N ASN A 633 -15.87 2.40 -19.19
CA ASN A 633 -17.29 2.21 -19.46
C ASN A 633 -17.59 0.73 -19.76
N ASP A 634 -16.82 0.14 -20.69
CA ASP A 634 -16.91 -1.28 -21.06
C ASP A 634 -16.67 -2.20 -19.84
N LEU A 635 -15.69 -1.88 -18.98
CA LEU A 635 -15.45 -2.65 -17.75
C LEU A 635 -16.61 -2.54 -16.74
N VAL A 636 -17.28 -1.39 -16.63
CA VAL A 636 -18.49 -1.24 -15.81
C VAL A 636 -19.66 -2.02 -16.42
N ASP A 637 -19.89 -1.93 -17.72
CA ASP A 637 -20.98 -2.64 -18.41
C ASP A 637 -20.80 -4.17 -18.32
N VAL A 638 -19.57 -4.67 -18.46
CA VAL A 638 -19.21 -6.08 -18.21
C VAL A 638 -19.41 -6.45 -16.74
N ALA A 639 -19.01 -5.61 -15.78
CA ALA A 639 -19.21 -5.89 -14.35
C ALA A 639 -20.69 -5.98 -13.95
N LEU A 640 -21.54 -5.09 -14.46
CA LEU A 640 -22.99 -5.15 -14.24
C LEU A 640 -23.59 -6.41 -14.88
N SER A 641 -23.17 -6.75 -16.11
CA SER A 641 -23.59 -7.97 -16.82
C SER A 641 -23.12 -9.25 -16.11
N ALA A 642 -22.00 -9.20 -15.39
CA ALA A 642 -21.46 -10.28 -14.58
C ALA A 642 -22.09 -10.40 -13.17
N GLY A 643 -23.12 -9.59 -12.86
CA GLY A 643 -23.88 -9.69 -11.60
C GLY A 643 -23.40 -8.79 -10.46
N ALA A 644 -22.60 -7.76 -10.73
CA ALA A 644 -22.42 -6.68 -9.74
C ALA A 644 -23.75 -5.97 -9.47
N LEU A 645 -24.02 -5.66 -8.20
CA LEU A 645 -25.17 -4.84 -7.79
C LEU A 645 -24.99 -3.39 -8.28
N GLY A 646 -23.74 -2.93 -8.36
CA GLY A 646 -23.34 -1.67 -8.96
C GLY A 646 -21.84 -1.58 -9.14
N ALA A 647 -21.40 -0.79 -10.12
CA ALA A 647 -19.99 -0.60 -10.44
C ALA A 647 -19.70 0.82 -10.91
N ARG A 648 -18.50 1.33 -10.61
CA ARG A 648 -18.03 2.65 -11.01
C ARG A 648 -16.52 2.73 -11.13
N LEU A 649 -16.01 3.64 -11.96
CA LEU A 649 -14.62 4.08 -11.90
C LEU A 649 -14.26 4.58 -10.49
N THR A 650 -12.98 4.52 -10.11
CA THR A 650 -12.52 5.01 -8.80
C THR A 650 -11.23 5.83 -8.91
N GLY A 651 -11.15 6.93 -8.17
CA GLY A 651 -10.11 7.94 -8.33
C GLY A 651 -10.32 8.83 -9.56
N ALA A 652 -9.26 9.50 -10.01
CA ALA A 652 -9.33 10.57 -11.01
C ALA A 652 -9.85 10.16 -12.40
N GLY A 653 -9.97 8.86 -12.71
CA GLY A 653 -10.44 8.38 -14.00
C GLY A 653 -9.52 8.69 -15.20
N TRP A 654 -10.11 8.81 -16.39
CA TRP A 654 -9.47 8.74 -17.72
C TRP A 654 -8.61 7.47 -17.92
N GLY A 655 -8.98 6.40 -17.24
CA GLY A 655 -8.25 5.14 -17.09
C GLY A 655 -8.22 4.67 -15.63
N GLY A 656 -7.51 3.59 -15.37
CA GLY A 656 -7.35 2.99 -14.05
C GLY A 656 -8.48 2.02 -13.68
N CYS A 657 -8.82 1.94 -12.40
CA CYS A 657 -9.71 0.90 -11.88
C CYS A 657 -11.18 1.31 -11.78
N ILE A 658 -12.03 0.29 -11.76
CA ILE A 658 -13.38 0.33 -11.21
C ILE A 658 -13.40 -0.28 -9.80
N VAL A 659 -14.43 0.06 -9.03
CA VAL A 659 -14.87 -0.66 -7.85
C VAL A 659 -16.31 -1.12 -8.06
N ALA A 660 -16.58 -2.40 -7.77
CA ALA A 660 -17.88 -3.04 -7.92
C ALA A 660 -18.35 -3.66 -6.61
N LEU A 661 -19.65 -3.53 -6.29
CA LEU A 661 -20.30 -4.21 -5.18
C LEU A 661 -20.88 -5.54 -5.68
N VAL A 662 -20.35 -6.66 -5.19
CA VAL A 662 -20.67 -8.02 -5.70
C VAL A 662 -21.19 -8.89 -4.57
N ARG A 663 -22.13 -9.81 -4.86
CA ARG A 663 -22.56 -10.82 -3.87
C ARG A 663 -21.39 -11.75 -3.55
N LYS A 664 -21.10 -12.00 -2.27
CA LYS A 664 -19.90 -12.74 -1.82
C LYS A 664 -19.83 -14.16 -2.39
N ALA A 665 -20.98 -14.81 -2.59
CA ALA A 665 -21.07 -16.13 -3.23
C ALA A 665 -20.71 -16.12 -4.72
N GLU A 666 -20.90 -15.00 -5.42
CA GLU A 666 -20.72 -14.87 -6.87
C GLU A 666 -19.34 -14.35 -7.30
N VAL A 667 -18.45 -14.01 -6.35
CA VAL A 667 -17.14 -13.39 -6.65
C VAL A 667 -16.30 -14.20 -7.64
N ILE A 668 -16.35 -15.53 -7.57
CA ILE A 668 -15.64 -16.42 -8.50
C ILE A 668 -16.26 -16.33 -9.92
N ASN A 669 -17.58 -16.43 -10.02
CA ASN A 669 -18.31 -16.32 -11.30
C ASN A 669 -18.10 -14.94 -11.94
N PHE A 670 -18.23 -13.88 -11.14
CA PHE A 670 -17.94 -12.50 -11.53
C PHE A 670 -16.51 -12.34 -12.07
N THR A 671 -15.51 -12.82 -11.33
CA THR A 671 -14.09 -12.72 -11.72
C THR A 671 -13.83 -13.47 -13.04
N ASN A 672 -14.37 -14.67 -13.20
CA ASN A 672 -14.26 -15.45 -14.43
C ASN A 672 -14.94 -14.75 -15.61
N ALA A 673 -16.12 -14.15 -15.40
CA ALA A 673 -16.84 -13.40 -16.44
C ALA A 673 -16.07 -12.15 -16.88
N LEU A 674 -15.47 -11.40 -15.96
CA LEU A 674 -14.57 -10.29 -16.30
C LEU A 674 -13.36 -10.78 -17.09
N GLN A 675 -12.71 -11.87 -16.65
CA GLN A 675 -11.58 -12.47 -17.35
C GLN A 675 -11.94 -12.87 -18.79
N SER A 676 -13.08 -13.54 -19.00
CA SER A 676 -13.50 -13.99 -20.34
C SER A 676 -14.01 -12.88 -21.25
N SER A 677 -14.68 -11.86 -20.70
CA SER A 677 -15.45 -10.90 -21.51
C SER A 677 -14.74 -9.56 -21.70
N TYR A 678 -13.82 -9.19 -20.79
CA TYR A 678 -13.08 -7.93 -20.88
C TYR A 678 -11.58 -8.15 -21.12
N TYR A 679 -10.95 -9.06 -20.38
CA TYR A 679 -9.49 -9.24 -20.43
C TYR A 679 -9.04 -10.16 -21.57
N MET A 680 -9.78 -11.24 -21.85
CA MET A 680 -9.46 -12.19 -22.93
C MET A 680 -9.61 -11.52 -24.32
N GLY A 681 -8.47 -11.26 -24.97
CA GLY A 681 -8.42 -10.61 -26.29
C GLY A 681 -7.82 -9.19 -26.27
N ARG A 682 -7.67 -8.57 -25.09
CA ARG A 682 -6.78 -7.43 -24.89
C ARG A 682 -5.36 -7.98 -24.69
N GLU A 683 -4.31 -7.36 -25.26
CA GLU A 683 -2.94 -7.91 -25.27
C GLU A 683 -2.29 -7.98 -23.87
N ILE A 684 -2.58 -9.04 -23.12
CA ILE A 684 -1.99 -9.34 -21.82
C ILE A 684 -0.78 -10.26 -22.03
N SER A 685 0.38 -9.68 -22.34
CA SER A 685 1.62 -10.42 -22.52
C SER A 685 2.45 -10.61 -21.22
N SER A 686 2.12 -9.90 -20.14
CA SER A 686 2.93 -9.93 -18.90
C SER A 686 2.27 -9.42 -17.59
N LEU A 687 0.98 -9.06 -17.59
CA LEU A 687 0.33 -8.53 -16.38
C LEU A 687 -0.17 -9.67 -15.48
N ASP A 688 0.33 -9.67 -14.25
CA ASP A 688 -0.08 -10.53 -13.14
C ASP A 688 -1.59 -10.36 -12.84
N ALA A 689 -2.36 -11.43 -12.99
CA ALA A 689 -3.81 -11.42 -12.82
C ALA A 689 -4.24 -10.99 -11.40
N SER A 690 -3.42 -11.25 -10.38
CA SER A 690 -3.69 -10.80 -9.01
C SER A 690 -3.61 -9.28 -8.83
N LYS A 691 -2.97 -8.57 -9.79
CA LYS A 691 -2.88 -7.11 -9.86
C LYS A 691 -3.94 -6.48 -10.77
N THR A 692 -4.75 -7.27 -11.47
CA THR A 692 -5.80 -6.79 -12.39
C THR A 692 -7.21 -6.90 -11.83
N ILE A 693 -7.55 -7.99 -11.13
CA ILE A 693 -8.84 -8.15 -10.42
C ILE A 693 -8.56 -8.66 -9.01
N PHE A 694 -9.10 -8.00 -7.98
CA PHE A 694 -8.99 -8.48 -6.61
C PHE A 694 -10.18 -8.06 -5.74
N GLU A 695 -10.59 -8.95 -4.84
CA GLU A 695 -11.49 -8.61 -3.74
C GLU A 695 -10.75 -7.70 -2.73
N THR A 696 -11.47 -6.74 -2.14
CA THR A 696 -10.89 -5.82 -1.15
C THR A 696 -11.85 -5.52 -0.01
N ASN A 697 -11.29 -5.28 1.17
CA ASN A 697 -12.00 -4.90 2.39
C ASN A 697 -11.25 -3.71 3.03
N PRO A 698 -11.88 -2.92 3.93
CA PRO A 698 -11.21 -1.76 4.51
C PRO A 698 -9.95 -2.14 5.29
N ALA A 699 -8.80 -1.69 4.79
CA ALA A 699 -7.48 -1.98 5.33
C ALA A 699 -7.01 -0.92 6.35
N PRO A 700 -6.01 -1.20 7.19
CA PRO A 700 -5.43 -0.21 8.08
C PRO A 700 -4.59 0.82 7.31
N GLY A 701 -4.67 2.08 7.78
CA GLY A 701 -3.85 3.21 7.33
C GLY A 701 -2.35 3.05 7.62
N ALA A 702 -1.61 4.11 7.30
CA ALA A 702 -0.16 4.12 7.29
C ALA A 702 0.46 3.77 8.66
N ASN A 703 1.59 3.07 8.65
CA ASN A 703 2.24 2.57 9.85
C ASN A 703 3.75 2.40 9.63
N VAL A 704 4.50 2.30 10.72
CA VAL A 704 5.97 2.12 10.67
C VAL A 704 6.36 0.86 11.41
N PHE A 705 7.16 0.04 10.74
CA PHE A 705 7.82 -1.12 11.31
C PHE A 705 9.26 -0.72 11.63
N ILE A 706 9.58 -0.57 12.92
CA ILE A 706 10.95 -0.34 13.38
C ILE A 706 11.63 -1.70 13.53
N LEU A 707 12.70 -1.94 12.77
CA LEU A 707 13.54 -3.12 12.94
C LEU A 707 14.34 -2.95 14.25
N LYS A 708 14.21 -3.93 15.16
CA LYS A 708 14.82 -3.95 16.50
C LYS A 708 15.77 -5.13 16.66
#